data_AF-A0A7X5VHX6-F1
#
_entry.id   AF-A0A7X5VHX6-F1
#
_cell.length_a   1.000
_cell.length_b   1.000
_cell.length_c   1.000
_cell.angle_alpha   90.00
_cell.angle_beta   90.00
_cell.angle_gamma   90.00
#
_symmetry.space_group_name_H-M   'P 1'
#
loop_
_entity.id
_entity.type
_entity.pdbx_description
1 polymer ?
#
loop_
_entity_poly.entity_id
_entity_poly.type
_entity_poly.pdbx_seq_one_letter_code
_entity_poly.pdbx_strand_id
1 'polypeptide(L)'
;MTASVRRAVTLAVVSLIAMSAPGRAIAAEGPDDTAAQRLAERYAPVVRMQQEPSSCAGEQFRPTDVQAVLGNQEVALRGPWRPPDLIKTQPADSDLGRRYPGHFLDFPGDPLRPGCDYADWSERINAEYPATVYAHVATDPAFPGQLSLEYWFFYVFNDYNNTHEGDWESIRLVFEAATPEAALTTEPAAVGYSQHGGAERARWGDAKLELVDGTHPVVYPAAGSHANKFGRRLYLGRGSEGLGCDDTTNPLPAITPRVAYVPMLQADYLRKYPWLAFQGRWGERQRSFFDGPTGPNMKASWTAPIQDAEATWRDDSTVVPGGALLGPSSTDAFCSAVATGSNLLRETLDRTWPLGVILAVLAALVWLAASRTRWTDADPLPARRHRAWGQAVASAIQLFRHRPVLFGLFAAAFAILSLATVSLARLQTERRDAPVDLGAPTENATGFWASLLALAITILTVAAYTALLAAVMRTLDQLDNGIPVTASAALRHVVSIRWPLARVATQYVVILSVLTIFVATIPLAIYYAVSRAFVVQALVAEDIPSGTALRRSRRLVRGRWWRTAAPLAIVVGLGLAAGPIAGIVMLLATDWSPTLINVVSSMLFAIAMPLAAAAVSYLYFDRTMTRSPGSGDLPDAPRTYAHNGEEGLEHDLPPARSES
;
A
#
# COMPACT_ATOMS: atom_id res chain seq x y z
N MET A 1 -45.51 63.39 75.07
CA MET A 1 -46.95 63.11 75.20
C MET A 1 -47.53 63.05 73.80
N THR A 2 -47.80 61.87 73.22
CA THR A 2 -49.04 61.05 73.39
C THR A 2 -50.27 61.80 72.88
N ALA A 3 -50.68 61.61 71.61
CA ALA A 3 -51.68 60.59 71.15
C ALA A 3 -53.13 60.95 71.55
N SER A 4 -54.17 60.89 70.70
CA SER A 4 -54.33 60.51 69.26
C SER A 4 -55.59 61.25 68.67
N VAL A 5 -56.36 60.91 67.61
CA VAL A 5 -56.62 59.66 66.84
C VAL A 5 -57.32 59.91 65.47
N ARG A 6 -57.16 58.97 64.51
CA ARG A 6 -57.99 58.63 63.31
C ARG A 6 -58.96 59.66 62.66
N ARG A 7 -58.74 60.00 61.37
CA ARG A 7 -59.47 59.47 60.17
C ARG A 7 -59.17 60.29 58.89
N ALA A 8 -58.62 59.67 57.84
CA ALA A 8 -58.70 60.14 56.45
C ALA A 8 -58.51 59.00 55.44
N VAL A 9 -59.11 59.18 54.26
CA VAL A 9 -59.32 58.25 53.13
C VAL A 9 -58.08 57.50 52.62
N THR A 10 -58.23 56.21 52.31
CA THR A 10 -57.26 55.39 51.56
C THR A 10 -57.43 55.57 50.04
N LEU A 11 -56.33 55.75 49.30
CA LEU A 11 -56.27 55.53 47.85
C LEU A 11 -55.09 54.60 47.53
N ALA A 12 -55.23 53.75 46.51
CA ALA A 12 -54.36 52.58 46.33
C ALA A 12 -53.23 52.78 45.32
N VAL A 13 -51.99 52.49 45.75
CA VAL A 13 -50.94 51.86 44.93
C VAL A 13 -50.21 50.86 45.83
N VAL A 14 -50.19 49.58 45.45
CA VAL A 14 -49.43 48.53 46.16
C VAL A 14 -48.24 48.13 45.29
N SER A 15 -47.06 48.67 45.60
CA SER A 15 -45.80 48.23 45.01
C SER A 15 -45.33 46.95 45.73
N LEU A 16 -45.65 45.79 45.16
CA LEU A 16 -45.27 44.51 45.75
C LEU A 16 -43.80 44.17 45.42
N ILE A 17 -42.88 44.53 46.32
CA ILE A 17 -41.48 44.07 46.24
C ILE A 17 -41.42 42.62 46.74
N ALA A 18 -41.47 41.67 45.81
CA ALA A 18 -41.21 40.26 46.07
C ALA A 18 -39.76 39.93 45.66
N MET A 19 -38.98 39.33 46.57
CA MET A 19 -37.59 38.96 46.29
C MET A 19 -37.53 37.68 45.45
N SER A 20 -37.39 37.81 44.14
CA SER A 20 -37.02 36.71 43.25
C SER A 20 -35.51 36.48 43.30
N ALA A 21 -35.09 35.48 44.08
CA ALA A 21 -33.76 34.91 43.91
C ALA A 21 -33.63 34.32 42.49
N PRO A 22 -32.49 34.49 41.79
CA PRO A 22 -32.26 33.87 40.49
C PRO A 22 -32.02 32.37 40.67
N GLY A 23 -33.11 31.62 40.79
CA GLY A 23 -33.07 30.16 40.70
C GLY A 23 -32.44 29.79 39.35
N ARG A 24 -31.32 29.07 39.39
CA ARG A 24 -30.76 28.43 38.19
C ARG A 24 -31.81 27.45 37.67
N ALA A 25 -32.53 27.84 36.63
CA ALA A 25 -33.28 26.91 35.81
C ALA A 25 -32.27 25.97 35.15
N ILE A 26 -32.06 24.81 35.78
CA ILE A 26 -31.57 23.64 35.06
C ILE A 26 -32.62 23.39 33.99
N ALA A 27 -32.24 23.52 32.71
CA ALA A 27 -33.13 23.15 31.63
C ALA A 27 -33.40 21.66 31.78
N ALA A 28 -34.68 21.29 31.91
CA ALA A 28 -35.06 19.90 31.75
C ALA A 28 -34.79 19.53 30.29
N GLU A 29 -34.01 18.48 30.06
CA GLU A 29 -33.77 17.94 28.72
C GLU A 29 -35.12 17.55 28.10
N GLY A 30 -35.28 17.79 26.79
CA GLY A 30 -36.55 17.53 26.10
C GLY A 30 -36.93 16.04 26.13
N PRO A 31 -38.22 15.70 25.90
CA PRO A 31 -38.58 14.31 25.66
C PRO A 31 -37.78 13.74 24.47
N ASP A 32 -37.66 14.51 23.39
CA ASP A 32 -36.87 14.22 22.20
C ASP A 32 -35.38 13.97 22.54
N ASP A 33 -34.72 14.85 23.31
CA ASP A 33 -33.33 14.64 23.77
C ASP A 33 -33.21 13.37 24.64
N THR A 34 -34.21 13.11 25.50
CA THR A 34 -34.24 11.91 26.36
C THR A 34 -34.46 10.62 25.57
N ALA A 35 -35.12 10.69 24.41
CA ALA A 35 -35.25 9.58 23.47
C ALA A 35 -33.99 9.45 22.58
N ALA A 36 -33.40 10.56 22.14
CA ALA A 36 -32.16 10.60 21.39
C ALA A 36 -30.96 10.06 22.17
N GLN A 37 -30.83 10.37 23.47
CA GLN A 37 -29.80 9.77 24.31
C GLN A 37 -29.97 8.25 24.40
N ARG A 38 -31.20 7.75 24.63
CA ARG A 38 -31.45 6.29 24.67
C ARG A 38 -31.21 5.60 23.33
N LEU A 39 -31.42 6.31 22.22
CA LEU A 39 -31.09 5.83 20.87
C LEU A 39 -29.56 5.72 20.69
N ALA A 40 -28.82 6.75 21.14
CA ALA A 40 -27.36 6.80 21.16
C ALA A 40 -26.70 5.78 22.11
N GLU A 41 -27.37 5.40 23.20
CA GLU A 41 -26.90 4.32 24.09
C GLU A 41 -27.15 2.93 23.47
N ARG A 42 -28.33 2.73 22.84
CA ARG A 42 -28.74 1.44 22.25
C ARG A 42 -27.88 1.01 21.05
N TYR A 43 -27.47 1.94 20.21
CA TYR A 43 -26.75 1.66 18.96
C TYR A 43 -25.24 1.99 19.04
N ALA A 44 -24.69 2.09 20.26
CA ALA A 44 -23.31 2.53 20.49
C ALA A 44 -22.28 1.63 19.75
N PRO A 45 -21.29 2.19 19.06
CA PRO A 45 -20.31 1.40 18.30
C PRO A 45 -19.37 0.59 19.20
N VAL A 46 -18.90 -0.54 18.68
CA VAL A 46 -17.83 -1.34 19.25
C VAL A 46 -16.63 -1.25 18.29
N VAL A 47 -15.46 -0.86 18.79
CA VAL A 47 -14.31 -0.51 17.95
C VAL A 47 -13.22 -1.58 18.03
N ARG A 48 -12.70 -1.99 16.87
CA ARG A 48 -11.59 -2.95 16.72
C ARG A 48 -10.41 -2.27 16.03
N MET A 49 -9.59 -1.58 16.82
CA MET A 49 -8.34 -0.95 16.37
C MET A 49 -7.39 -2.00 15.74
N GLN A 50 -6.62 -1.64 14.72
CA GLN A 50 -5.49 -2.47 14.24
C GLN A 50 -4.44 -2.67 15.36
N GLN A 51 -3.66 -3.75 15.27
CA GLN A 51 -2.39 -3.94 15.97
C GLN A 51 -1.24 -4.10 14.96
N GLU A 52 -0.13 -3.42 15.18
CA GLU A 52 1.13 -3.63 14.45
C GLU A 52 2.27 -4.06 15.38
N PRO A 53 3.40 -4.61 14.86
CA PRO A 53 4.42 -5.28 15.68
C PRO A 53 5.35 -4.40 16.53
N SER A 54 5.17 -3.07 16.62
CA SER A 54 6.13 -2.18 17.28
C SER A 54 5.49 -0.99 17.98
N SER A 55 6.15 -0.48 19.02
CA SER A 55 5.59 0.56 19.92
C SER A 55 5.40 1.95 19.29
N CYS A 56 6.03 2.24 18.14
CA CYS A 56 5.91 3.54 17.46
C CYS A 56 5.71 3.40 15.94
N ALA A 57 5.13 2.29 15.46
CA ALA A 57 4.66 2.21 14.08
C ALA A 57 3.41 1.33 13.98
N GLY A 58 2.36 1.88 13.36
CA GLY A 58 1.03 1.30 13.29
C GLY A 58 0.01 2.00 14.17
N GLU A 59 -1.12 1.36 14.46
CA GLU A 59 -2.21 2.02 15.17
C GLU A 59 -1.94 2.18 16.68
N GLN A 60 -2.00 3.42 17.15
CA GLN A 60 -1.58 3.91 18.48
C GLN A 60 -2.61 4.87 19.09
N PHE A 61 -3.62 5.28 18.32
CA PHE A 61 -4.57 6.33 18.65
C PHE A 61 -5.97 5.73 18.81
N ARG A 62 -6.45 5.68 20.04
CA ARG A 62 -7.84 5.29 20.31
C ARG A 62 -8.77 6.52 20.28
N PRO A 63 -10.10 6.35 20.10
CA PRO A 63 -11.05 7.45 20.18
C PRO A 63 -10.91 8.21 21.50
N THR A 64 -10.39 9.43 21.45
CA THR A 64 -9.91 10.20 22.59
C THR A 64 -10.97 11.21 23.03
N ASP A 65 -11.14 11.40 24.35
CA ASP A 65 -11.98 12.48 24.88
C ASP A 65 -11.33 13.84 24.53
N VAL A 66 -12.09 14.74 23.91
CA VAL A 66 -11.69 16.13 23.65
C VAL A 66 -11.20 16.82 24.93
N GLN A 67 -11.74 16.48 26.10
CA GLN A 67 -11.32 17.02 27.40
C GLN A 67 -9.97 16.48 27.92
N ALA A 68 -9.35 15.51 27.23
CA ALA A 68 -7.96 15.07 27.46
C ALA A 68 -6.93 15.97 26.74
N VAL A 69 -7.39 16.70 25.71
CA VAL A 69 -6.61 17.66 24.92
C VAL A 69 -6.92 19.09 25.37
N LEU A 70 -8.20 19.45 25.49
CA LEU A 70 -8.60 20.75 26.03
C LEU A 70 -8.37 20.76 27.54
N GLY A 71 -7.66 21.77 28.02
CA GLY A 71 -7.18 21.83 29.39
C GLY A 71 -5.83 21.14 29.63
N ASN A 72 -5.20 20.51 28.64
CA ASN A 72 -3.81 20.04 28.74
C ASN A 72 -2.81 21.22 28.55
N GLN A 73 -1.77 21.29 29.38
CA GLN A 73 -0.74 22.34 29.32
C GLN A 73 0.22 22.20 28.12
N GLU A 74 0.37 21.00 27.57
CA GLU A 74 1.16 20.71 26.37
C GLU A 74 0.48 21.24 25.08
N VAL A 75 -0.79 21.65 25.14
CA VAL A 75 -1.59 22.10 24.00
C VAL A 75 -1.69 23.63 23.94
N ALA A 76 -1.60 24.18 22.74
CA ALA A 76 -1.76 25.61 22.48
C ALA A 76 -2.87 25.91 21.45
N LEU A 77 -3.51 27.07 21.57
CA LEU A 77 -4.32 27.69 20.52
C LEU A 77 -3.46 28.73 19.80
N ARG A 78 -3.34 28.62 18.47
CA ARG A 78 -2.53 29.51 17.61
C ARG A 78 -3.37 30.29 16.60
N GLY A 79 -2.85 31.47 16.23
CA GLY A 79 -3.48 32.40 15.31
C GLY A 79 -3.30 32.08 13.82
N PRO A 80 -4.09 32.72 12.94
CA PRO A 80 -4.12 32.45 11.50
C PRO A 80 -2.89 32.99 10.73
N TRP A 81 -1.89 33.57 11.38
CA TRP A 81 -0.76 34.26 10.73
C TRP A 81 0.40 33.32 10.37
N ARG A 82 1.36 33.80 9.57
CA ARG A 82 2.58 33.06 9.18
C ARG A 82 3.80 33.94 9.43
N PRO A 83 4.62 33.67 10.47
CA PRO A 83 4.51 32.57 11.45
C PRO A 83 3.25 32.66 12.33
N PRO A 84 2.80 31.53 12.94
CA PRO A 84 1.58 31.48 13.75
C PRO A 84 1.84 31.85 15.22
N ASP A 85 1.36 33.04 15.62
CA ASP A 85 1.47 33.50 17.01
C ASP A 85 0.62 32.67 17.97
N LEU A 86 1.10 32.55 19.21
CA LEU A 86 0.42 31.92 20.34
C LEU A 86 -0.72 32.81 20.85
N ILE A 87 -1.96 32.29 20.88
CA ILE A 87 -3.13 32.98 21.45
C ILE A 87 -3.29 32.59 22.93
N LYS A 88 -3.20 31.30 23.24
CA LYS A 88 -3.39 30.77 24.60
C LYS A 88 -2.74 29.38 24.74
N THR A 89 -1.95 29.17 25.78
CA THR A 89 -1.58 27.82 26.28
C THR A 89 -2.70 27.26 27.14
N GLN A 90 -2.88 25.94 27.17
CA GLN A 90 -3.95 25.28 27.93
C GLN A 90 -5.35 25.82 27.55
N PRO A 91 -5.75 25.77 26.25
CA PRO A 91 -7.08 26.18 25.83
C PRO A 91 -8.12 25.24 26.45
N ALA A 92 -9.11 25.81 27.11
CA ALA A 92 -10.25 25.09 27.67
C ALA A 92 -11.45 25.18 26.72
N ASP A 93 -12.40 24.26 26.90
CA ASP A 93 -13.68 24.18 26.18
C ASP A 93 -14.33 25.56 25.95
N SER A 94 -14.51 26.33 27.03
CA SER A 94 -15.14 27.65 27.02
C SER A 94 -14.39 28.75 26.24
N ASP A 95 -13.09 28.58 25.95
CA ASP A 95 -12.38 29.52 25.08
C ASP A 95 -12.84 29.38 23.63
N LEU A 96 -12.96 28.12 23.16
CA LEU A 96 -13.26 27.78 21.77
C LEU A 96 -14.69 28.16 21.34
N GLY A 97 -15.57 28.42 22.31
CA GLY A 97 -16.90 29.03 22.12
C GLY A 97 -16.92 30.32 21.26
N ARG A 98 -15.77 30.99 21.08
CA ARG A 98 -15.61 32.19 20.24
C ARG A 98 -15.43 31.90 18.74
N ARG A 99 -15.57 30.65 18.30
CA ARG A 99 -15.40 30.15 16.92
C ARG A 99 -13.97 30.19 16.39
N TYR A 100 -13.25 31.32 16.45
CA TYR A 100 -11.86 31.42 15.99
C TYR A 100 -11.59 30.85 14.57
N PRO A 101 -12.26 31.35 13.51
CA PRO A 101 -12.03 30.86 12.15
C PRO A 101 -10.56 30.97 11.73
N GLY A 102 -10.04 29.92 11.07
CA GLY A 102 -8.66 29.87 10.54
C GLY A 102 -7.54 29.80 11.59
N HIS A 103 -7.88 29.75 12.88
CA HIS A 103 -6.97 29.41 13.98
C HIS A 103 -6.78 27.89 14.03
N PHE A 104 -5.92 27.40 14.90
CA PHE A 104 -5.70 25.97 15.08
C PHE A 104 -5.27 25.61 16.51
N LEU A 105 -5.59 24.39 16.93
CA LEU A 105 -4.97 23.76 18.08
C LEU A 105 -3.63 23.17 17.67
N ASP A 106 -2.65 23.21 18.55
CA ASP A 106 -1.24 22.86 18.32
C ASP A 106 -0.85 21.85 19.40
N PHE A 107 -0.50 20.63 19.00
CA PHE A 107 -0.23 19.51 19.90
C PHE A 107 1.29 19.30 20.10
N PRO A 108 1.73 18.52 21.10
CA PRO A 108 3.16 18.35 21.37
C PRO A 108 3.86 17.36 20.43
N GLY A 109 4.50 17.86 19.36
CA GLY A 109 5.43 17.08 18.53
C GLY A 109 6.05 17.87 17.35
N ASP A 110 6.79 17.18 16.47
CA ASP A 110 7.06 17.63 15.10
C ASP A 110 6.27 16.71 14.14
N PRO A 111 5.13 17.15 13.57
CA PRO A 111 4.28 16.31 12.73
C PRO A 111 4.89 15.99 11.36
N LEU A 112 5.98 16.67 10.98
CA LEU A 112 6.80 16.28 9.82
C LEU A 112 7.77 15.14 10.16
N ARG A 113 7.99 14.87 11.46
CA ARG A 113 8.96 13.89 12.00
C ARG A 113 8.44 13.25 13.31
N PRO A 114 7.22 12.65 13.31
CA PRO A 114 6.45 12.40 14.53
C PRO A 114 7.10 11.45 15.55
N GLY A 115 8.04 10.60 15.12
CA GLY A 115 8.84 9.76 16.01
C GLY A 115 7.96 8.81 16.85
N CYS A 116 8.01 8.98 18.17
CA CYS A 116 7.05 8.39 19.12
C CYS A 116 6.24 9.48 19.84
N ASP A 117 6.43 10.76 19.52
CA ASP A 117 6.05 11.88 20.40
C ASP A 117 4.53 11.93 20.63
N TYR A 118 3.76 11.82 19.55
CA TYR A 118 2.29 11.74 19.59
C TYR A 118 1.79 10.42 20.18
N ALA A 119 2.54 9.33 20.05
CA ALA A 119 2.20 8.00 20.58
C ALA A 119 2.28 8.00 22.12
N ASP A 120 3.44 8.41 22.63
CA ASP A 120 3.72 8.57 24.04
C ASP A 120 2.75 9.61 24.66
N TRP A 121 2.38 10.66 23.93
CA TRP A 121 1.39 11.63 24.39
C TRP A 121 -0.03 11.07 24.40
N SER A 122 -0.44 10.37 23.33
CA SER A 122 -1.70 9.65 23.23
C SER A 122 -1.88 8.70 24.41
N GLU A 123 -0.87 7.88 24.74
CA GLU A 123 -0.90 6.97 25.89
C GLU A 123 -1.04 7.74 27.21
N ARG A 124 -0.23 8.79 27.43
CA ARG A 124 -0.30 9.62 28.65
C ARG A 124 -1.71 10.17 28.90
N ILE A 125 -2.30 10.87 27.92
CA ILE A 125 -3.61 11.52 28.13
C ILE A 125 -4.75 10.49 28.20
N ASN A 126 -4.64 9.38 27.48
CA ASN A 126 -5.61 8.30 27.53
C ASN A 126 -5.47 7.39 28.77
N ALA A 127 -4.40 7.51 29.56
CA ALA A 127 -4.33 6.83 30.87
C ALA A 127 -5.35 7.40 31.86
N GLU A 128 -5.68 8.70 31.75
CA GLU A 128 -6.62 9.39 32.65
C GLU A 128 -8.06 9.43 32.10
N TYR A 129 -8.26 9.42 30.78
CA TYR A 129 -9.56 9.60 30.13
C TYR A 129 -10.02 8.34 29.37
N PRO A 130 -11.24 7.81 29.60
CA PRO A 130 -11.74 6.64 28.89
C PRO A 130 -11.96 6.93 27.39
N ALA A 131 -11.74 5.92 26.54
CA ALA A 131 -12.03 6.04 25.12
C ALA A 131 -13.48 6.50 24.89
N THR A 132 -13.69 7.50 24.04
CA THR A 132 -14.96 8.25 23.98
C THR A 132 -15.38 8.53 22.54
N VAL A 133 -16.69 8.47 22.29
CA VAL A 133 -17.33 8.87 21.02
C VAL A 133 -18.45 9.87 21.30
N TYR A 134 -18.60 10.87 20.44
CA TYR A 134 -19.63 11.90 20.59
C TYR A 134 -20.86 11.54 19.77
N ALA A 135 -21.98 11.28 20.43
CA ALA A 135 -23.21 10.88 19.76
C ALA A 135 -24.11 12.09 19.49
N HIS A 136 -24.40 12.36 18.22
CA HIS A 136 -25.21 13.48 17.75
C HIS A 136 -26.44 12.94 17.02
N VAL A 137 -27.63 13.47 17.31
CA VAL A 137 -28.88 13.08 16.66
C VAL A 137 -29.45 14.28 15.92
N ALA A 138 -29.70 14.13 14.62
CA ALA A 138 -30.00 15.25 13.73
C ALA A 138 -31.09 14.88 12.70
N THR A 139 -31.99 15.83 12.43
CA THR A 139 -32.95 15.79 11.33
C THR A 139 -32.39 16.52 10.10
N ASP A 140 -32.75 16.10 8.89
CA ASP A 140 -32.43 16.81 7.66
C ASP A 140 -33.69 17.47 7.07
N PRO A 141 -33.76 18.80 6.89
CA PRO A 141 -34.96 19.47 6.36
C PRO A 141 -35.39 19.04 4.96
N ALA A 142 -34.51 18.43 4.16
CA ALA A 142 -34.87 17.85 2.86
C ALA A 142 -35.52 16.45 3.00
N PHE A 143 -35.31 15.77 4.12
CA PHE A 143 -35.80 14.43 4.42
C PHE A 143 -36.57 14.40 5.76
N PRO A 144 -37.70 15.13 5.89
CA PRO A 144 -38.43 15.29 7.16
C PRO A 144 -39.09 14.00 7.71
N GLY A 145 -39.00 12.89 6.98
CA GLY A 145 -39.38 11.55 7.44
C GLY A 145 -38.23 10.72 8.03
N GLN A 146 -36.99 11.25 8.03
CA GLN A 146 -35.79 10.52 8.43
C GLN A 146 -35.00 11.21 9.55
N LEU A 147 -34.26 10.39 10.30
CA LEU A 147 -33.41 10.80 11.41
C LEU A 147 -32.02 10.20 11.25
N SER A 148 -31.00 11.02 11.50
CA SER A 148 -29.59 10.63 11.56
C SER A 148 -29.16 10.46 13.02
N LEU A 149 -28.46 9.37 13.31
CA LEU A 149 -27.68 9.17 14.54
C LEU A 149 -26.21 8.98 14.16
N GLU A 150 -25.38 9.89 14.64
CA GLU A 150 -23.96 9.95 14.31
C GLU A 150 -23.13 9.64 15.55
N TYR A 151 -22.05 8.87 15.38
CA TYR A 151 -20.99 8.74 16.38
C TYR A 151 -19.71 9.31 15.79
N TRP A 152 -19.19 10.35 16.42
CA TRP A 152 -17.97 11.04 16.02
C TRP A 152 -16.79 10.56 16.87
N PHE A 153 -15.70 10.20 16.21
CA PHE A 153 -14.46 9.70 16.78
C PHE A 153 -13.40 10.77 16.62
N PHE A 154 -12.79 11.22 17.72
CA PHE A 154 -11.64 12.11 17.70
C PHE A 154 -10.37 11.31 17.94
N TYR A 155 -9.34 11.52 17.13
CA TYR A 155 -8.00 10.97 17.33
C TYR A 155 -7.00 12.12 17.42
N VAL A 156 -5.90 11.96 18.16
CA VAL A 156 -4.96 13.07 18.35
C VAL A 156 -3.96 13.27 17.21
N PHE A 157 -3.75 12.25 16.39
CA PHE A 157 -2.78 12.29 15.29
C PHE A 157 -3.12 11.26 14.22
N ASN A 158 -3.05 11.64 12.95
CA ASN A 158 -3.14 10.78 11.77
C ASN A 158 -1.72 10.50 11.26
N ASP A 159 -1.25 9.24 11.34
CA ASP A 159 0.04 8.79 10.77
C ASP A 159 -0.13 8.04 9.44
N TYR A 160 -0.99 8.54 8.56
CA TYR A 160 -1.16 8.03 7.20
C TYR A 160 -0.39 8.85 6.16
N ASN A 161 -0.62 8.54 4.88
CA ASN A 161 -0.02 9.18 3.70
C ASN A 161 -0.27 10.70 3.59
N ASN A 162 -1.18 11.25 4.39
CA ASN A 162 -1.49 12.67 4.49
C ASN A 162 -1.27 13.24 5.91
N THR A 163 -0.33 12.65 6.66
CA THR A 163 -0.01 12.90 8.08
C THR A 163 -0.40 14.29 8.61
N HIS A 164 -1.19 14.33 9.68
CA HIS A 164 -1.51 15.58 10.37
C HIS A 164 -1.87 15.34 11.85
N GLU A 165 -1.65 16.36 12.68
CA GLU A 165 -2.27 16.41 13.99
C GLU A 165 -3.80 16.44 13.88
N GLY A 166 -4.47 15.80 14.85
CA GLY A 166 -5.92 15.69 14.96
C GLY A 166 -6.55 14.82 13.88
N ASP A 167 -7.58 14.07 14.24
CA ASP A 167 -8.47 13.43 13.26
C ASP A 167 -9.93 13.42 13.71
N TRP A 168 -10.86 13.51 12.76
CA TRP A 168 -12.30 13.57 13.01
C TRP A 168 -13.06 12.68 12.03
N GLU A 169 -13.29 11.45 12.47
CA GLU A 169 -13.96 10.37 11.74
C GLU A 169 -15.36 10.11 12.32
N SER A 170 -16.19 9.33 11.62
CA SER A 170 -17.60 9.13 11.98
C SER A 170 -18.21 7.81 11.48
N ILE A 171 -19.23 7.32 12.19
CA ILE A 171 -20.25 6.44 11.61
C ILE A 171 -21.63 7.08 11.76
N ARG A 172 -22.52 6.89 10.78
CA ARG A 172 -23.88 7.44 10.78
C ARG A 172 -24.90 6.35 10.49
N LEU A 173 -25.88 6.20 11.36
CA LEU A 173 -27.06 5.36 11.17
C LEU A 173 -28.23 6.24 10.68
N VAL A 174 -28.96 5.78 9.67
CA VAL A 174 -30.13 6.46 9.10
C VAL A 174 -31.39 5.66 9.41
N PHE A 175 -32.40 6.32 9.97
CA PHE A 175 -33.69 5.74 10.32
C PHE A 175 -34.81 6.35 9.46
N GLU A 176 -35.75 5.53 9.00
CA GLU A 176 -37.02 5.96 8.38
C GLU A 176 -38.03 6.38 9.46
N ALA A 177 -37.64 7.36 10.28
CA ALA A 177 -38.41 7.88 11.39
C ALA A 177 -38.17 9.40 11.55
N ALA A 178 -39.22 10.18 11.84
CA ALA A 178 -39.11 11.64 11.95
C ALA A 178 -38.68 12.14 13.35
N THR A 179 -38.75 11.31 14.40
CA THR A 179 -38.34 11.67 15.78
C THR A 179 -37.56 10.53 16.45
N PRO A 180 -36.80 10.81 17.52
CA PRO A 180 -36.04 9.77 18.24
C PRO A 180 -36.93 8.71 18.91
N GLU A 181 -38.14 9.05 19.36
CA GLU A 181 -39.13 8.08 19.89
C GLU A 181 -39.57 7.09 18.82
N ALA A 182 -39.84 7.58 17.60
CA ALA A 182 -40.17 6.72 16.47
C ALA A 182 -38.97 5.85 16.07
N ALA A 183 -37.76 6.42 16.03
CA ALA A 183 -36.53 5.69 15.74
C ALA A 183 -36.24 4.57 16.77
N LEU A 184 -36.58 4.76 18.05
CA LEU A 184 -36.50 3.71 19.07
C LEU A 184 -37.42 2.50 18.82
N THR A 185 -38.46 2.64 17.99
CA THR A 185 -39.40 1.55 17.65
C THR A 185 -39.06 0.80 16.36
N THR A 186 -38.06 1.25 15.60
CA THR A 186 -37.58 0.62 14.36
C THR A 186 -36.10 0.27 14.45
N GLU A 187 -35.63 -0.53 13.49
CA GLU A 187 -34.23 -0.64 13.15
C GLU A 187 -33.82 0.52 12.19
N PRO A 188 -32.52 0.83 12.05
CA PRO A 188 -32.01 1.67 10.97
C PRO A 188 -32.35 1.08 9.59
N ALA A 189 -32.41 1.91 8.56
CA ALA A 189 -32.43 1.45 7.17
C ALA A 189 -31.01 1.17 6.64
N ALA A 190 -30.05 2.03 7.01
CA ALA A 190 -28.66 1.94 6.59
C ALA A 190 -27.71 2.50 7.64
N VAL A 191 -26.43 2.13 7.50
CA VAL A 191 -25.30 2.71 8.21
C VAL A 191 -24.18 3.04 7.23
N GLY A 192 -23.57 4.21 7.39
CA GLY A 192 -22.42 4.68 6.62
C GLY A 192 -21.21 4.85 7.52
N TYR A 193 -20.07 4.31 7.09
CA TYR A 193 -18.79 4.43 7.79
C TYR A 193 -17.89 5.38 7.00
N SER A 194 -17.45 6.51 7.60
CA SER A 194 -16.64 7.50 6.87
C SER A 194 -15.23 7.01 6.58
N GLN A 195 -14.71 7.45 5.44
CA GLN A 195 -13.43 7.04 4.88
C GLN A 195 -12.89 8.20 4.04
N HIS A 196 -11.91 8.95 4.55
CA HIS A 196 -11.20 10.03 3.83
C HIS A 196 -12.12 11.13 3.26
N GLY A 197 -12.57 10.99 2.01
CA GLY A 197 -13.36 11.96 1.27
C GLY A 197 -14.81 11.54 1.03
N GLY A 198 -15.28 10.47 1.67
CA GLY A 198 -16.65 9.97 1.57
C GLY A 198 -16.94 8.90 2.61
N ALA A 199 -17.80 7.93 2.27
CA ALA A 199 -18.11 6.80 3.14
C ALA A 199 -18.46 5.53 2.35
N GLU A 200 -18.51 4.41 3.05
CA GLU A 200 -19.08 3.15 2.56
C GLU A 200 -20.41 2.87 3.28
N ARG A 201 -21.43 2.44 2.52
CA ARG A 201 -22.76 2.07 3.00
C ARG A 201 -22.87 0.56 3.27
N ALA A 202 -23.61 0.21 4.31
CA ALA A 202 -24.29 -1.06 4.46
C ALA A 202 -25.77 -0.80 4.78
N ARG A 203 -26.70 -1.58 4.23
CA ARG A 203 -28.07 -1.64 4.74
C ARG A 203 -28.07 -2.35 6.10
N TRP A 204 -29.07 -2.09 6.93
CA TRP A 204 -29.24 -2.89 8.15
C TRP A 204 -29.49 -4.35 7.79
N GLY A 205 -28.76 -5.26 8.44
CA GLY A 205 -28.75 -6.69 8.10
C GLY A 205 -27.94 -7.09 6.85
N ASP A 206 -27.26 -6.18 6.15
CA ASP A 206 -26.33 -6.57 5.07
C ASP A 206 -25.21 -7.46 5.63
N ALA A 207 -24.83 -8.50 4.89
CA ALA A 207 -23.91 -9.52 5.39
C ALA A 207 -22.48 -9.03 5.72
N LYS A 208 -22.12 -7.77 5.43
CA LYS A 208 -20.86 -7.14 5.85
C LYS A 208 -20.97 -6.32 7.15
N LEU A 209 -22.18 -5.99 7.59
CA LEU A 209 -22.41 -5.30 8.85
C LEU A 209 -22.34 -6.29 10.01
N GLU A 210 -21.21 -6.30 10.72
CA GLU A 210 -21.07 -7.06 11.96
C GLU A 210 -21.70 -6.26 13.13
N LEU A 211 -22.61 -6.90 13.87
CA LEU A 211 -23.31 -6.30 15.02
C LEU A 211 -23.04 -7.13 16.29
N VAL A 212 -22.67 -6.46 17.38
CA VAL A 212 -22.70 -7.06 18.73
C VAL A 212 -24.09 -6.88 19.33
N ASP A 213 -24.60 -7.94 19.95
CA ASP A 213 -25.93 -8.03 20.60
C ASP A 213 -27.13 -7.56 19.73
N GLY A 214 -26.94 -7.53 18.41
CA GLY A 214 -27.97 -7.14 17.42
C GLY A 214 -28.17 -5.64 17.24
N THR A 215 -27.50 -4.76 18.00
CA THR A 215 -27.65 -3.30 17.87
C THR A 215 -26.35 -2.51 17.79
N HIS A 216 -25.22 -3.06 18.23
CA HIS A 216 -23.96 -2.32 18.35
C HIS A 216 -23.06 -2.54 17.11
N PRO A 217 -22.87 -1.55 16.21
CA PRO A 217 -22.07 -1.75 15.00
C PRO A 217 -20.59 -1.96 15.32
N VAL A 218 -19.98 -2.99 14.74
CA VAL A 218 -18.53 -3.21 14.85
C VAL A 218 -17.81 -2.36 13.81
N VAL A 219 -16.90 -1.53 14.28
CA VAL A 219 -16.12 -0.57 13.48
C VAL A 219 -14.67 -1.02 13.46
N TYR A 220 -14.05 -1.05 12.29
CA TYR A 220 -12.62 -1.30 12.11
C TYR A 220 -11.95 -0.02 11.58
N PRO A 221 -11.42 0.86 12.43
CA PRO A 221 -10.59 1.98 11.98
C PRO A 221 -9.30 1.46 11.35
N ALA A 222 -8.96 1.95 10.17
CA ALA A 222 -7.71 1.61 9.50
C ALA A 222 -6.50 2.27 10.19
N ALA A 223 -5.36 1.59 10.18
CA ALA A 223 -4.16 2.08 10.86
C ALA A 223 -3.66 3.43 10.31
N GLY A 224 -3.47 4.38 11.23
CA GLY A 224 -2.96 5.73 10.95
C GLY A 224 -3.99 6.66 10.33
N SER A 225 -4.85 6.19 9.42
CA SER A 225 -5.88 6.98 8.73
C SER A 225 -7.24 7.00 9.44
N HIS A 226 -7.45 6.10 10.40
CA HIS A 226 -8.71 5.86 11.13
C HIS A 226 -9.95 5.56 10.26
N ALA A 227 -9.81 5.55 8.93
CA ALA A 227 -10.89 5.39 7.97
C ALA A 227 -11.69 4.12 8.25
N ASN A 228 -12.98 4.28 8.53
CA ASN A 228 -13.81 3.25 9.15
C ASN A 228 -14.24 2.18 8.14
N LYS A 229 -13.89 0.92 8.41
CA LYS A 229 -14.18 -0.23 7.55
C LYS A 229 -15.14 -1.21 8.22
N PHE A 230 -15.88 -1.96 7.39
CA PHE A 230 -16.83 -3.00 7.84
C PHE A 230 -16.17 -4.36 8.19
N GLY A 231 -14.88 -4.55 7.92
CA GLY A 231 -14.23 -5.83 8.19
C GLY A 231 -12.72 -5.84 7.97
N ARG A 232 -12.11 -6.95 8.36
CA ARG A 232 -10.65 -7.14 8.40
C ARG A 232 -10.04 -7.35 7.02
N ARG A 233 -9.66 -6.28 6.32
CA ARG A 233 -9.04 -6.33 4.98
C ARG A 233 -8.00 -5.22 4.80
N LEU A 234 -7.18 -5.37 3.76
CA LEU A 234 -6.40 -4.25 3.19
C LEU A 234 -7.26 -3.61 2.10
N TYR A 235 -7.58 -2.32 2.25
CA TYR A 235 -8.39 -1.55 1.30
C TYR A 235 -7.51 -0.63 0.46
N LEU A 236 -7.86 -0.43 -0.80
CA LEU A 236 -7.14 0.40 -1.77
C LEU A 236 -7.75 1.80 -1.83
N GLY A 237 -7.04 2.80 -1.34
CA GLY A 237 -7.43 4.20 -1.43
C GLY A 237 -7.15 4.80 -2.82
N ARG A 238 -8.22 5.18 -3.53
CA ARG A 238 -8.20 6.09 -4.67
C ARG A 238 -9.44 7.00 -4.68
N GLY A 239 -9.27 8.26 -5.08
CA GLY A 239 -10.38 9.22 -5.17
C GLY A 239 -10.96 9.55 -3.79
N SER A 240 -12.26 9.33 -3.60
CA SER A 240 -12.91 9.51 -2.29
C SER A 240 -12.53 8.42 -1.27
N GLU A 241 -11.97 7.29 -1.71
CA GLU A 241 -11.40 6.26 -0.82
C GLU A 241 -10.02 6.66 -0.24
N GLY A 242 -9.56 7.90 -0.47
CA GLY A 242 -8.24 8.38 -0.06
C GLY A 242 -7.17 8.11 -1.12
N LEU A 243 -5.90 8.03 -0.68
CA LEU A 243 -4.77 7.67 -1.54
C LEU A 243 -3.80 6.75 -0.79
N GLY A 244 -3.54 5.56 -1.35
CA GLY A 244 -2.66 4.55 -0.77
C GLY A 244 -3.43 3.28 -0.42
N CYS A 245 -3.18 2.69 0.74
CA CYS A 245 -3.91 1.51 1.20
C CYS A 245 -4.14 1.55 2.73
N ASP A 246 -5.39 1.35 3.14
CA ASP A 246 -5.86 1.34 4.54
C ASP A 246 -5.87 -0.10 5.09
N ASP A 247 -5.16 -0.39 6.19
CA ASP A 247 -5.06 -1.75 6.76
C ASP A 247 -5.91 -1.93 8.03
N THR A 248 -6.68 -3.02 8.08
CA THR A 248 -7.51 -3.48 9.22
C THR A 248 -7.38 -5.00 9.46
N THR A 249 -6.34 -5.62 8.92
CA THR A 249 -6.20 -7.09 8.83
C THR A 249 -5.95 -7.77 10.18
N ASN A 250 -5.30 -7.08 11.12
CA ASN A 250 -4.83 -7.60 12.40
C ASN A 250 -5.40 -6.79 13.59
N PRO A 251 -6.72 -6.81 13.84
CA PRO A 251 -7.34 -6.05 14.92
C PRO A 251 -7.03 -6.60 16.31
N LEU A 252 -6.93 -5.69 17.27
CA LEU A 252 -6.97 -5.93 18.71
C LEU A 252 -8.35 -6.46 19.17
N PRO A 253 -8.43 -7.01 20.40
CA PRO A 253 -9.69 -7.19 21.10
C PRO A 253 -10.54 -5.92 21.10
N ALA A 254 -11.85 -6.09 20.94
CA ALA A 254 -12.76 -4.97 20.75
C ALA A 254 -12.92 -4.12 22.02
N ILE A 255 -12.98 -2.80 21.85
CA ILE A 255 -13.28 -1.82 22.91
C ILE A 255 -14.69 -1.26 22.73
N THR A 256 -15.36 -0.96 23.84
CA THR A 256 -16.65 -0.23 23.85
C THR A 256 -16.40 1.17 24.38
N PRO A 257 -16.36 2.22 23.51
CA PRO A 257 -16.16 3.59 23.96
C PRO A 257 -17.34 4.10 24.79
N ARG A 258 -17.06 5.05 25.68
CA ARG A 258 -18.09 5.81 26.39
C ARG A 258 -18.80 6.74 25.40
N VAL A 259 -20.12 6.65 25.34
CA VAL A 259 -20.96 7.58 24.56
C VAL A 259 -21.11 8.91 25.28
N ALA A 260 -20.63 9.99 24.68
CA ALA A 260 -20.84 11.37 25.11
C ALA A 260 -22.00 11.98 24.30
N TYR A 261 -23.22 11.92 24.83
CA TYR A 261 -24.41 12.40 24.11
C TYR A 261 -24.44 13.94 23.96
N VAL A 262 -24.61 14.38 22.72
CA VAL A 262 -24.72 15.76 22.24
C VAL A 262 -26.21 16.10 22.03
N PRO A 263 -26.78 17.05 22.82
CA PRO A 263 -28.18 17.48 22.68
C PRO A 263 -28.51 17.94 21.25
N MET A 264 -29.75 17.70 20.82
CA MET A 264 -30.19 18.00 19.44
C MET A 264 -30.21 19.51 19.15
N LEU A 265 -30.55 20.32 20.16
CA LEU A 265 -30.66 21.77 20.00
C LEU A 265 -29.30 22.47 20.07
N GLN A 266 -28.97 23.28 19.06
CA GLN A 266 -27.70 24.01 18.98
C GLN A 266 -27.45 24.94 20.19
N ALA A 267 -28.50 25.55 20.75
CA ALA A 267 -28.38 26.39 21.95
C ALA A 267 -27.98 25.59 23.21
N ASP A 268 -28.12 24.26 23.18
CA ASP A 268 -27.88 23.36 24.30
C ASP A 268 -26.64 22.49 24.11
N TYR A 269 -26.32 22.03 22.88
CA TYR A 269 -24.99 21.45 22.64
C TYR A 269 -23.88 22.48 22.79
N LEU A 270 -24.06 23.74 22.37
CA LEU A 270 -23.07 24.80 22.61
C LEU A 270 -22.97 25.23 24.09
N ARG A 271 -23.95 24.83 24.92
CA ARG A 271 -23.97 25.04 26.37
C ARG A 271 -23.24 23.91 27.12
N LYS A 272 -23.37 22.67 26.62
CA LYS A 272 -22.76 21.44 27.17
C LYS A 272 -21.33 21.21 26.67
N TYR A 273 -21.06 21.58 25.42
CA TYR A 273 -19.79 21.44 24.70
C TYR A 273 -19.47 22.70 23.87
N PRO A 274 -19.10 23.83 24.50
CA PRO A 274 -18.70 25.06 23.80
C PRO A 274 -17.67 24.88 22.66
N TRP A 275 -16.81 23.86 22.69
CA TRP A 275 -15.87 23.50 21.64
C TRP A 275 -16.54 23.18 20.29
N LEU A 276 -17.80 22.75 20.27
CA LEU A 276 -18.60 22.59 19.04
C LEU A 276 -18.90 23.93 18.33
N ALA A 277 -18.51 25.08 18.91
CA ALA A 277 -18.47 26.35 18.19
C ALA A 277 -17.23 26.52 17.29
N PHE A 278 -16.17 25.75 17.50
CA PHE A 278 -14.84 26.01 16.93
C PHE A 278 -14.82 25.86 15.40
N GLN A 279 -14.27 26.86 14.71
CA GLN A 279 -14.14 26.97 13.26
C GLN A 279 -12.68 27.03 12.81
N GLY A 280 -11.76 26.65 13.71
CA GLY A 280 -10.36 26.41 13.42
C GLY A 280 -10.08 24.95 13.08
N ARG A 281 -8.79 24.61 13.03
CA ARG A 281 -8.29 23.25 12.86
C ARG A 281 -8.02 22.57 14.20
N TRP A 282 -8.36 21.28 14.28
CA TRP A 282 -7.92 20.38 15.32
C TRP A 282 -6.57 19.82 14.88
N GLY A 283 -5.51 20.19 15.59
CA GLY A 283 -4.15 19.98 15.12
C GLY A 283 -3.65 21.08 14.17
N GLU A 284 -2.33 21.04 13.96
CA GLU A 284 -1.47 22.00 13.25
C GLU A 284 -1.92 22.49 11.85
N ARG A 285 -1.16 23.44 11.30
CA ARG A 285 -1.54 24.15 10.07
C ARG A 285 -0.47 24.27 8.99
N GLN A 286 -0.31 23.21 8.18
CA GLN A 286 0.66 23.09 7.10
C GLN A 286 0.16 23.58 5.73
N ARG A 287 0.19 22.71 4.72
CA ARG A 287 -0.11 22.99 3.32
C ARG A 287 -0.84 21.79 2.74
N SER A 288 -1.94 22.06 2.05
CA SER A 288 -2.72 21.04 1.33
C SER A 288 -3.22 19.93 2.25
N PHE A 289 -2.81 18.68 2.06
CA PHE A 289 -3.41 17.51 2.72
C PHE A 289 -2.82 17.16 4.10
N PHE A 290 -1.71 17.79 4.51
CA PHE A 290 -1.10 17.68 5.84
C PHE A 290 -1.66 18.70 6.86
N ASP A 291 -2.87 19.23 6.63
CA ASP A 291 -3.39 20.44 7.30
C ASP A 291 -4.60 20.05 8.19
N GLY A 292 -4.42 20.07 9.52
CA GLY A 292 -5.28 19.37 10.50
C GLY A 292 -6.80 19.63 10.36
N PRO A 293 -7.68 18.65 10.59
CA PRO A 293 -9.07 18.74 10.17
C PRO A 293 -9.88 19.80 10.91
N THR A 294 -10.88 20.35 10.23
CA THR A 294 -11.96 21.10 10.87
C THR A 294 -12.82 20.18 11.74
N GLY A 295 -13.51 20.72 12.75
CA GLY A 295 -14.38 19.95 13.63
C GLY A 295 -15.66 19.42 12.95
N PRO A 296 -16.45 18.57 13.64
CA PRO A 296 -17.71 18.00 13.13
C PRO A 296 -18.69 19.07 12.62
N ASN A 297 -18.86 20.14 13.41
CA ASN A 297 -19.69 21.31 13.13
C ASN A 297 -19.40 22.05 11.80
N MET A 298 -18.28 21.75 11.12
CA MET A 298 -17.91 22.33 9.83
C MET A 298 -18.06 21.36 8.65
N LYS A 299 -18.50 20.12 8.87
CA LYS A 299 -18.75 19.16 7.80
C LYS A 299 -20.18 19.34 7.27
N ALA A 300 -20.38 19.21 5.96
CA ALA A 300 -21.73 19.15 5.37
C ALA A 300 -22.57 18.06 6.06
N SER A 301 -21.91 16.93 6.29
CA SER A 301 -22.36 15.76 7.04
C SER A 301 -22.99 16.04 8.41
N TRP A 302 -22.54 17.05 9.17
CA TRP A 302 -23.17 17.46 10.44
C TRP A 302 -24.43 18.33 10.25
N THR A 303 -24.47 19.11 9.16
CA THR A 303 -25.51 20.13 8.90
C THR A 303 -26.67 19.66 8.03
N ALA A 304 -26.44 18.63 7.21
CA ALA A 304 -27.38 18.05 6.27
C ALA A 304 -27.04 16.55 6.10
N PRO A 305 -27.19 15.73 7.17
CA PRO A 305 -26.60 14.39 7.26
C PRO A 305 -27.13 13.39 6.24
N ILE A 306 -28.35 13.59 5.73
CA ILE A 306 -28.98 12.70 4.76
C ILE A 306 -28.66 13.13 3.34
N GLN A 307 -28.66 14.45 3.05
CA GLN A 307 -28.16 14.99 1.77
C GLN A 307 -26.69 14.62 1.53
N ASP A 308 -25.86 14.69 2.58
CA ASP A 308 -24.46 14.26 2.57
C ASP A 308 -24.32 12.74 2.33
N ALA A 309 -25.19 11.94 2.94
CA ALA A 309 -25.20 10.48 2.74
C ALA A 309 -25.52 10.09 1.29
N GLU A 310 -26.65 10.59 0.75
CA GLU A 310 -27.07 10.30 -0.63
C GLU A 310 -26.10 10.85 -1.68
N ALA A 311 -25.30 11.87 -1.35
CA ALA A 311 -24.30 12.44 -2.26
C ALA A 311 -22.92 11.75 -2.22
N THR A 312 -22.53 11.10 -1.11
CA THR A 312 -21.15 10.66 -0.88
C THR A 312 -20.96 9.18 -0.56
N TRP A 313 -22.03 8.45 -0.20
CA TRP A 313 -21.91 7.06 0.22
C TRP A 313 -21.84 6.10 -0.97
N ARG A 314 -20.81 5.26 -1.00
CA ARG A 314 -20.63 4.19 -1.98
C ARG A 314 -21.14 2.88 -1.41
N ASP A 315 -21.72 2.01 -2.25
CA ASP A 315 -22.23 0.72 -1.77
C ASP A 315 -21.12 -0.26 -1.34
N ASP A 316 -19.89 -0.16 -1.85
CA ASP A 316 -18.75 -1.01 -1.46
C ASP A 316 -17.40 -0.24 -1.57
N SER A 317 -16.41 -0.69 -0.80
CA SER A 317 -15.01 -0.21 -0.91
C SER A 317 -14.09 -1.15 -1.68
N THR A 318 -13.08 -0.58 -2.32
CA THR A 318 -12.13 -1.33 -3.14
C THR A 318 -11.15 -2.12 -2.25
N VAL A 319 -11.31 -3.43 -2.16
CA VAL A 319 -10.39 -4.32 -1.41
C VAL A 319 -9.17 -4.71 -2.26
N VAL A 320 -7.97 -4.69 -1.66
CA VAL A 320 -6.76 -5.25 -2.27
C VAL A 320 -6.89 -6.78 -2.32
N PRO A 321 -6.75 -7.43 -3.49
CA PRO A 321 -6.82 -8.88 -3.58
C PRO A 321 -5.69 -9.51 -2.78
N GLY A 322 -6.02 -10.39 -1.83
CA GLY A 322 -5.01 -11.15 -1.09
C GLY A 322 -4.15 -12.01 -2.02
N GLY A 323 -2.91 -12.29 -1.61
CA GLY A 323 -1.97 -13.12 -2.37
C GLY A 323 -1.38 -12.47 -3.63
N ALA A 324 -0.06 -12.26 -3.62
CA ALA A 324 0.67 -11.78 -4.79
C ALA A 324 0.59 -12.75 -5.97
N LEU A 325 0.36 -12.22 -7.18
CA LEU A 325 0.39 -13.00 -8.43
C LEU A 325 1.82 -13.32 -8.88
N LEU A 326 1.99 -13.73 -10.14
CA LEU A 326 3.33 -13.87 -10.71
C LEU A 326 3.98 -12.52 -10.94
N GLY A 327 5.12 -12.33 -10.26
CA GLY A 327 5.82 -11.06 -10.22
C GLY A 327 5.38 -10.24 -9.01
N PRO A 328 5.90 -9.02 -8.84
CA PRO A 328 5.43 -8.14 -7.78
C PRO A 328 3.99 -7.73 -8.08
N SER A 329 3.12 -7.80 -7.06
CA SER A 329 1.74 -7.32 -7.16
C SER A 329 1.72 -5.81 -7.41
N SER A 330 0.77 -5.34 -8.24
CA SER A 330 0.71 -3.92 -8.62
C SER A 330 -0.05 -3.07 -7.61
N THR A 331 -1.03 -3.65 -6.92
CA THR A 331 -1.64 -3.03 -5.73
C THR A 331 -0.62 -2.83 -4.62
N ASP A 332 0.18 -3.84 -4.32
CA ASP A 332 1.08 -3.82 -3.16
C ASP A 332 2.26 -2.87 -3.45
N ALA A 333 2.75 -2.88 -4.70
CA ALA A 333 3.70 -1.90 -5.19
C ALA A 333 3.12 -0.47 -5.20
N PHE A 334 1.83 -0.29 -5.46
CA PHE A 334 1.14 1.00 -5.31
C PHE A 334 1.09 1.43 -3.84
N CYS A 335 0.61 0.58 -2.92
CA CYS A 335 0.57 0.85 -1.47
C CYS A 335 1.95 1.32 -0.97
N SER A 336 2.99 0.53 -1.28
CA SER A 336 4.37 0.80 -0.86
C SER A 336 4.95 2.05 -1.51
N ALA A 337 4.67 2.32 -2.80
CA ALA A 337 5.15 3.52 -3.48
C ALA A 337 4.48 4.80 -2.98
N VAL A 338 3.19 4.76 -2.66
CA VAL A 338 2.48 5.91 -2.04
C VAL A 338 3.04 6.16 -0.64
N ALA A 339 3.10 5.15 0.24
CA ALA A 339 3.62 5.33 1.59
C ALA A 339 5.08 5.83 1.62
N THR A 340 5.95 5.27 0.77
CA THR A 340 7.34 5.74 0.65
C THR A 340 7.41 7.16 0.08
N GLY A 341 6.57 7.49 -0.90
CA GLY A 341 6.51 8.80 -1.53
C GLY A 341 5.99 9.90 -0.61
N SER A 342 4.92 9.62 0.16
CA SER A 342 4.36 10.53 1.16
C SER A 342 5.34 10.79 2.30
N ASN A 343 6.01 9.76 2.83
CA ASN A 343 7.03 9.95 3.87
C ASN A 343 8.21 10.80 3.37
N LEU A 344 8.74 10.51 2.17
CA LEU A 344 9.81 11.33 1.57
C LEU A 344 9.36 12.78 1.30
N LEU A 345 8.10 12.99 0.91
CA LEU A 345 7.53 14.34 0.76
C LEU A 345 7.42 15.05 2.12
N ARG A 346 6.85 14.40 3.14
CA ARG A 346 6.69 14.89 4.52
C ARG A 346 8.02 15.37 5.10
N GLU A 347 9.04 14.51 5.06
CA GLU A 347 10.41 14.81 5.54
C GLU A 347 11.09 15.97 4.78
N THR A 348 10.57 16.37 3.60
CA THR A 348 11.12 17.44 2.76
C THR A 348 10.17 18.63 2.56
N LEU A 349 9.09 18.75 3.36
CA LEU A 349 8.19 19.91 3.32
C LEU A 349 8.84 21.20 3.85
N ASP A 350 9.66 21.11 4.91
CA ASP A 350 10.42 22.25 5.44
C ASP A 350 11.61 22.64 4.54
N ARG A 351 12.15 21.66 3.80
CA ARG A 351 13.34 21.76 2.96
C ARG A 351 13.08 20.97 1.68
N THR A 352 12.62 21.63 0.62
CA THR A 352 12.32 20.97 -0.67
C THR A 352 13.56 20.65 -1.52
N TRP A 353 14.72 21.21 -1.18
CA TRP A 353 15.96 21.01 -1.96
C TRP A 353 16.53 19.58 -1.93
N PRO A 354 16.46 18.77 -0.86
CA PRO A 354 16.94 17.38 -0.87
C PRO A 354 16.07 16.52 -1.79
N LEU A 355 14.75 16.74 -1.82
CA LEU A 355 13.86 16.10 -2.80
C LEU A 355 14.27 16.47 -4.23
N GLY A 356 14.55 17.75 -4.49
CA GLY A 356 15.10 18.21 -5.77
C GLY A 356 16.42 17.53 -6.14
N VAL A 357 17.33 17.34 -5.18
CA VAL A 357 18.60 16.62 -5.37
C VAL A 357 18.40 15.12 -5.59
N ILE A 358 17.49 14.47 -4.86
CA ILE A 358 17.14 13.04 -5.05
C ILE A 358 16.57 12.83 -6.45
N LEU A 359 15.62 13.66 -6.88
CA LEU A 359 15.04 13.62 -8.22
C LEU A 359 16.10 13.90 -9.30
N ALA A 360 17.00 14.87 -9.09
CA ALA A 360 18.10 15.15 -10.01
C ALA A 360 19.11 13.99 -10.10
N VAL A 361 19.43 13.33 -8.99
CA VAL A 361 20.29 12.14 -8.95
C VAL A 361 19.62 10.95 -9.64
N LEU A 362 18.34 10.70 -9.40
CA LEU A 362 17.57 9.66 -10.09
C LEU A 362 17.52 9.92 -11.60
N ALA A 363 17.22 11.15 -12.03
CA ALA A 363 17.24 11.55 -13.43
C ALA A 363 18.65 11.40 -14.05
N ALA A 364 19.70 11.79 -13.34
CA ALA A 364 21.09 11.63 -13.77
C ALA A 364 21.52 10.15 -13.87
N LEU A 365 21.04 9.28 -12.96
CA LEU A 365 21.29 7.84 -12.99
C LEU A 365 20.58 7.17 -14.17
N VAL A 366 19.31 7.51 -14.42
CA VAL A 366 18.55 7.02 -15.59
C VAL A 366 19.18 7.51 -16.89
N TRP A 367 19.54 8.80 -16.98
CA TRP A 367 20.25 9.37 -18.12
C TRP A 367 21.63 8.74 -18.34
N LEU A 368 22.40 8.49 -17.27
CA LEU A 368 23.70 7.83 -17.37
C LEU A 368 23.56 6.36 -17.77
N ALA A 369 22.56 5.64 -17.28
CA ALA A 369 22.27 4.28 -17.74
C ALA A 369 21.95 4.27 -19.25
N ALA A 370 21.03 5.14 -19.69
CA ALA A 370 20.56 5.22 -21.08
C ALA A 370 21.63 5.72 -22.06
N SER A 371 22.48 6.68 -21.65
CA SER A 371 23.56 7.24 -22.49
C SER A 371 24.84 6.41 -22.52
N ARG A 372 25.10 5.60 -21.48
CA ARG A 372 26.27 4.69 -21.43
C ARG A 372 25.99 3.31 -22.06
N THR A 373 25.02 3.23 -22.97
CA THR A 373 24.76 2.04 -23.79
C THR A 373 24.51 2.39 -25.25
N ARG A 374 24.61 1.38 -26.10
CA ARG A 374 24.09 1.40 -27.48
C ARG A 374 22.77 0.65 -27.55
N TRP A 375 21.96 0.96 -28.55
CA TRP A 375 20.68 0.31 -28.87
C TRP A 375 20.60 -0.14 -30.33
N THR A 376 21.38 0.48 -31.22
CA THR A 376 21.62 0.08 -32.60
C THR A 376 22.61 -1.08 -32.69
N ASP A 377 22.72 -1.71 -33.87
CA ASP A 377 23.63 -2.83 -34.12
C ASP A 377 23.42 -3.96 -33.08
N ALA A 378 22.22 -4.53 -33.11
CA ALA A 378 21.68 -5.37 -32.04
C ALA A 378 21.14 -6.71 -32.56
N ASP A 379 21.73 -7.23 -33.64
CA ASP A 379 21.28 -8.48 -34.27
C ASP A 379 21.36 -9.67 -33.29
N PRO A 380 20.40 -10.61 -33.31
CA PRO A 380 20.37 -11.73 -32.37
C PRO A 380 21.58 -12.68 -32.48
N LEU A 381 22.22 -12.72 -33.66
CA LEU A 381 23.32 -13.63 -34.00
C LEU A 381 24.49 -12.83 -34.63
N PRO A 382 25.76 -13.25 -34.46
CA PRO A 382 26.20 -14.30 -33.55
C PRO A 382 25.90 -13.94 -32.08
N ALA A 383 25.44 -14.93 -31.31
CA ALA A 383 25.16 -14.77 -29.89
C ALA A 383 26.47 -14.54 -29.11
N ARG A 384 27.55 -15.21 -29.51
CA ARG A 384 28.92 -14.96 -29.02
C ARG A 384 29.48 -13.67 -29.65
N ARG A 385 29.04 -12.52 -29.14
CA ARG A 385 29.55 -11.18 -29.49
C ARG A 385 29.44 -10.22 -28.29
N HIS A 386 30.44 -9.35 -28.14
CA HIS A 386 30.42 -8.25 -27.16
C HIS A 386 29.25 -7.30 -27.41
N ARG A 387 28.41 -7.09 -26.38
CA ARG A 387 27.19 -6.26 -26.45
C ARG A 387 27.13 -5.30 -25.25
N ALA A 388 26.77 -4.04 -25.50
CA ALA A 388 26.29 -3.16 -24.44
C ALA A 388 24.96 -3.68 -23.86
N TRP A 389 24.56 -3.23 -22.67
CA TRP A 389 23.36 -3.78 -22.01
C TRP A 389 22.07 -3.52 -22.81
N GLY A 390 21.95 -2.35 -23.43
CA GLY A 390 20.85 -2.02 -24.35
C GLY A 390 20.90 -2.83 -25.65
N GLN A 391 22.10 -3.17 -26.16
CA GLN A 391 22.23 -4.11 -27.30
C GLN A 391 21.76 -5.52 -26.89
N ALA A 392 22.05 -5.98 -25.67
CA ALA A 392 21.54 -7.25 -25.16
C ALA A 392 20.01 -7.27 -25.02
N VAL A 393 19.40 -6.17 -24.56
CA VAL A 393 17.93 -6.01 -24.52
C VAL A 393 17.33 -5.97 -25.93
N ALA A 394 17.91 -5.16 -26.84
CA ALA A 394 17.42 -5.07 -28.22
C ALA A 394 17.58 -6.40 -28.99
N SER A 395 18.69 -7.12 -28.83
CA SER A 395 18.86 -8.49 -29.36
C SER A 395 17.82 -9.45 -28.78
N ALA A 396 17.48 -9.33 -27.49
CA ALA A 396 16.41 -10.12 -26.89
C ALA A 396 15.02 -9.79 -27.46
N ILE A 397 14.70 -8.51 -27.72
CA ILE A 397 13.43 -8.09 -28.36
C ILE A 397 13.35 -8.66 -29.78
N GLN A 398 14.44 -8.59 -30.54
CA GLN A 398 14.51 -9.18 -31.88
C GLN A 398 14.37 -10.71 -31.83
N LEU A 399 15.06 -11.40 -30.93
CA LEU A 399 14.95 -12.85 -30.75
C LEU A 399 13.53 -13.28 -30.39
N PHE A 400 12.85 -12.53 -29.51
CA PHE A 400 11.46 -12.74 -29.13
C PHE A 400 10.53 -12.69 -30.36
N ARG A 401 10.65 -11.63 -31.17
CA ARG A 401 9.86 -11.44 -32.40
C ARG A 401 10.07 -12.55 -33.44
N HIS A 402 11.29 -13.09 -33.55
CA HIS A 402 11.60 -14.18 -34.49
C HIS A 402 11.22 -15.58 -33.96
N ARG A 403 10.95 -15.75 -32.66
CA ARG A 403 10.68 -17.07 -32.04
C ARG A 403 9.46 -17.07 -31.10
N PRO A 404 8.30 -16.50 -31.50
CA PRO A 404 7.16 -16.28 -30.60
C PRO A 404 6.62 -17.58 -29.96
N VAL A 405 6.71 -18.73 -30.63
CA VAL A 405 6.26 -20.02 -30.07
C VAL A 405 7.07 -20.43 -28.83
N LEU A 406 8.39 -20.20 -28.80
CA LEU A 406 9.22 -20.56 -27.65
C LEU A 406 8.85 -19.71 -26.43
N PHE A 407 8.79 -18.39 -26.62
CA PHE A 407 8.49 -17.45 -25.55
C PHE A 407 7.02 -17.54 -25.10
N GLY A 408 6.10 -17.76 -26.04
CA GLY A 408 4.67 -17.96 -25.77
C GLY A 408 4.37 -19.21 -24.93
N LEU A 409 5.11 -20.31 -25.10
CA LEU A 409 4.99 -21.49 -24.24
C LEU A 409 5.33 -21.18 -22.77
N PHE A 410 6.39 -20.40 -22.52
CA PHE A 410 6.75 -19.98 -21.15
C PHE A 410 5.80 -18.91 -20.61
N ALA A 411 5.37 -17.95 -21.42
CA ALA A 411 4.36 -16.96 -21.03
C ALA A 411 3.02 -17.61 -20.67
N ALA A 412 2.60 -18.66 -21.40
CA ALA A 412 1.41 -19.45 -21.09
C ALA A 412 1.58 -20.27 -19.79
N ALA A 413 2.74 -20.91 -19.59
CA ALA A 413 3.03 -21.63 -18.34
C ALA A 413 2.98 -20.71 -17.11
N PHE A 414 3.51 -19.49 -17.24
CA PHE A 414 3.35 -18.45 -16.23
C PHE A 414 1.90 -17.99 -16.08
N ALA A 415 1.17 -17.69 -17.16
CA ALA A 415 -0.24 -17.30 -17.08
C ALA A 415 -1.12 -18.33 -16.35
N ILE A 416 -0.88 -19.63 -16.56
CA ILE A 416 -1.55 -20.73 -15.86
C ILE A 416 -1.23 -20.71 -14.35
N LEU A 417 0.05 -20.59 -13.98
CA LEU A 417 0.45 -20.50 -12.57
C LEU A 417 -0.13 -19.24 -11.91
N SER A 418 -0.17 -18.11 -12.61
CA SER A 418 -0.78 -16.87 -12.13
C SER A 418 -2.28 -17.03 -11.90
N LEU A 419 -3.00 -17.67 -12.82
CA LEU A 419 -4.43 -17.94 -12.67
C LEU A 419 -4.70 -18.87 -11.48
N ALA A 420 -3.86 -19.89 -11.27
CA ALA A 420 -3.94 -20.75 -10.09
C ALA A 420 -3.79 -19.95 -8.78
N THR A 421 -2.90 -18.95 -8.75
CA THR A 421 -2.78 -18.05 -7.60
C THR A 421 -4.02 -17.15 -7.42
N VAL A 422 -4.61 -16.58 -8.49
CA VAL A 422 -5.89 -15.83 -8.37
C VAL A 422 -6.98 -16.72 -7.77
N SER A 423 -7.11 -17.96 -8.26
CA SER A 423 -8.14 -18.88 -7.79
C SER A 423 -7.96 -19.26 -6.32
N LEU A 424 -6.72 -19.51 -5.88
CA LEU A 424 -6.40 -19.79 -4.47
C LEU A 424 -6.69 -18.57 -3.58
N ALA A 425 -6.23 -17.39 -4.00
CA ALA A 425 -6.49 -16.13 -3.32
C ALA A 425 -7.98 -15.83 -3.16
N ARG A 426 -8.78 -15.99 -4.22
CA ARG A 426 -10.24 -15.78 -4.15
C ARG A 426 -10.91 -16.72 -3.14
N LEU A 427 -10.62 -18.02 -3.25
CA LEU A 427 -11.11 -19.05 -2.34
C LEU A 427 -10.69 -18.84 -0.88
N GLN A 428 -9.59 -18.10 -0.63
CA GLN A 428 -9.24 -17.58 0.68
C GLN A 428 -10.06 -16.35 1.05
N THR A 429 -10.10 -15.29 0.23
CA THR A 429 -10.80 -14.02 0.57
C THR A 429 -12.31 -14.15 0.78
N GLU A 430 -12.96 -15.12 0.12
CA GLU A 430 -14.37 -15.49 0.33
C GLU A 430 -14.61 -16.11 1.72
N ARG A 431 -13.57 -16.70 2.33
CA ARG A 431 -13.58 -17.20 3.71
C ARG A 431 -13.10 -16.08 4.61
N ARG A 432 -13.94 -15.67 5.57
CA ARG A 432 -13.72 -14.43 6.32
C ARG A 432 -12.43 -14.44 7.16
N ASP A 433 -11.95 -15.64 7.49
CA ASP A 433 -10.89 -15.94 8.47
C ASP A 433 -9.52 -16.29 7.85
N ALA A 434 -9.33 -16.07 6.53
CA ALA A 434 -8.04 -16.30 5.88
C ALA A 434 -7.09 -15.08 5.98
N PRO A 435 -5.79 -15.26 6.28
CA PRO A 435 -4.80 -14.19 6.19
C PRO A 435 -4.65 -13.62 4.77
N VAL A 436 -4.22 -12.36 4.67
CA VAL A 436 -3.98 -11.68 3.39
C VAL A 436 -2.67 -12.16 2.72
N ASP A 437 -1.68 -12.58 3.52
CA ASP A 437 -0.50 -13.29 3.03
C ASP A 437 -0.78 -14.81 2.94
N LEU A 438 -0.63 -15.35 1.73
CA LEU A 438 -0.67 -16.77 1.41
C LEU A 438 0.30 -17.61 2.28
N GLY A 439 1.42 -17.04 2.73
CA GLY A 439 2.46 -17.70 3.51
C GLY A 439 2.27 -17.67 5.04
N ALA A 440 1.28 -16.92 5.57
CA ALA A 440 1.12 -16.75 7.00
C ALA A 440 0.65 -18.05 7.72
N PRO A 441 1.12 -18.34 8.95
CA PRO A 441 0.61 -19.47 9.73
C PRO A 441 -0.87 -19.30 10.05
N THR A 442 -1.70 -20.29 9.70
CA THR A 442 -3.15 -20.27 9.93
C THR A 442 -3.54 -21.20 11.07
N GLU A 443 -4.42 -20.76 11.96
CA GLU A 443 -4.90 -21.55 13.10
C GLU A 443 -5.82 -22.73 12.68
N ASN A 444 -6.34 -22.73 11.45
CA ASN A 444 -7.23 -23.77 10.94
C ASN A 444 -6.57 -24.65 9.86
N ALA A 445 -6.98 -25.92 9.81
CA ALA A 445 -6.42 -26.92 8.90
C ALA A 445 -6.65 -26.60 7.41
N THR A 446 -7.71 -25.85 7.07
CA THR A 446 -7.98 -25.41 5.70
C THR A 446 -6.99 -24.37 5.21
N GLY A 447 -6.56 -23.45 6.06
CA GLY A 447 -5.52 -22.47 5.76
C GLY A 447 -4.16 -23.14 5.54
N PHE A 448 -3.80 -24.12 6.37
CA PHE A 448 -2.54 -24.87 6.24
C PHE A 448 -2.39 -25.51 4.85
N TRP A 449 -3.46 -26.13 4.33
CA TRP A 449 -3.46 -26.68 2.97
C TRP A 449 -3.40 -25.61 1.89
N ALA A 450 -3.98 -24.43 2.10
CA ALA A 450 -3.88 -23.30 1.19
C ALA A 450 -2.44 -22.75 1.13
N SER A 451 -1.77 -22.53 2.26
CA SER A 451 -0.38 -22.09 2.33
C SER A 451 0.60 -23.14 1.75
N LEU A 452 0.33 -24.44 1.94
CA LEU A 452 1.09 -25.52 1.31
C LEU A 452 0.93 -25.52 -0.21
N LEU A 453 -0.27 -25.25 -0.73
CA LEU A 453 -0.52 -25.09 -2.17
C LEU A 453 0.15 -23.82 -2.73
N ALA A 454 0.11 -22.71 -1.99
CA ALA A 454 0.81 -21.48 -2.37
C ALA A 454 2.33 -21.70 -2.49
N LEU A 455 2.94 -22.35 -1.49
CA LEU A 455 4.34 -22.74 -1.53
C LEU A 455 4.67 -23.64 -2.74
N ALA A 456 3.78 -24.57 -3.09
CA ALA A 456 3.93 -25.40 -4.28
C ALA A 456 3.90 -24.56 -5.58
N ILE A 457 3.00 -23.57 -5.70
CA ILE A 457 2.94 -22.64 -6.84
C ILE A 457 4.22 -21.78 -6.92
N THR A 458 4.74 -21.29 -5.80
CA THR A 458 6.02 -20.55 -5.75
C THR A 458 7.19 -21.41 -6.21
N ILE A 459 7.27 -22.67 -5.76
CA ILE A 459 8.30 -23.63 -6.21
C ILE A 459 8.20 -23.90 -7.71
N LEU A 460 6.98 -24.12 -8.23
CA LEU A 460 6.74 -24.30 -9.66
C LEU A 460 7.13 -23.06 -10.48
N THR A 461 6.91 -21.86 -9.95
CA THR A 461 7.30 -20.59 -10.59
C THR A 461 8.83 -20.47 -10.71
N VAL A 462 9.56 -20.76 -9.63
CA VAL A 462 11.04 -20.78 -9.65
C VAL A 462 11.57 -21.84 -10.61
N ALA A 463 10.94 -23.02 -10.64
CA ALA A 463 11.29 -24.09 -11.59
C ALA A 463 11.03 -23.67 -13.05
N ALA A 464 9.88 -23.04 -13.34
CA ALA A 464 9.55 -22.52 -14.67
C ALA A 464 10.51 -21.43 -15.14
N TYR A 465 10.91 -20.50 -14.26
CA TYR A 465 11.92 -19.48 -14.59
C TYR A 465 13.32 -20.09 -14.83
N THR A 466 13.71 -21.10 -14.05
CA THR A 466 14.97 -21.82 -14.25
C THR A 466 14.96 -22.61 -15.57
N ALA A 467 13.83 -23.24 -15.91
CA ALA A 467 13.61 -23.94 -17.17
C ALA A 467 13.64 -22.98 -18.39
N LEU A 468 13.04 -21.80 -18.26
CA LEU A 468 13.08 -20.72 -19.25
C LEU A 468 14.52 -20.26 -19.53
N LEU A 469 15.30 -19.95 -18.49
CA LEU A 469 16.71 -19.57 -18.63
C LEU A 469 17.51 -20.65 -19.38
N ALA A 470 17.28 -21.92 -19.07
CA ALA A 470 17.94 -23.04 -19.73
C ALA A 470 17.51 -23.22 -21.20
N ALA A 471 16.20 -23.15 -21.49
CA ALA A 471 15.67 -23.28 -22.85
C ALA A 471 16.12 -22.14 -23.77
N VAL A 472 16.13 -20.91 -23.26
CA VAL A 472 16.62 -19.72 -23.99
C VAL A 472 18.12 -19.80 -24.21
N MET A 473 18.90 -20.24 -23.21
CA MET A 473 20.34 -20.44 -23.40
C MET A 473 20.64 -21.51 -24.44
N ARG A 474 19.97 -22.67 -24.39
CA ARG A 474 20.16 -23.74 -25.38
C ARG A 474 19.74 -23.30 -26.78
N THR A 475 18.66 -22.52 -26.90
CA THR A 475 18.22 -21.95 -28.17
C THR A 475 19.27 -21.02 -28.75
N LEU A 476 19.81 -20.10 -27.96
CA LEU A 476 20.88 -19.19 -28.40
C LEU A 476 22.14 -19.94 -28.82
N ASP A 477 22.60 -20.88 -27.99
CA ASP A 477 23.78 -21.71 -28.26
C ASP A 477 23.64 -22.54 -29.55
N GLN A 478 22.50 -23.17 -29.79
CA GLN A 478 22.28 -23.93 -31.02
C GLN A 478 22.19 -23.02 -32.26
N LEU A 479 21.52 -21.86 -32.18
CA LEU A 479 21.43 -20.91 -33.30
C LEU A 479 22.78 -20.28 -33.66
N ASP A 480 23.63 -20.01 -32.65
CA ASP A 480 25.00 -19.50 -32.81
C ASP A 480 25.92 -20.51 -33.53
N ASN A 481 25.65 -21.81 -33.37
CA ASN A 481 26.29 -22.90 -34.10
C ASN A 481 25.57 -23.29 -35.41
N GLY A 482 24.59 -22.50 -35.88
CA GLY A 482 23.83 -22.76 -37.11
C GLY A 482 22.85 -23.95 -37.06
N ILE A 483 22.62 -24.54 -35.88
CA ILE A 483 21.78 -25.73 -35.71
C ILE A 483 20.30 -25.32 -35.69
N PRO A 484 19.41 -25.95 -36.48
CA PRO A 484 17.98 -25.61 -36.50
C PRO A 484 17.28 -26.00 -35.19
N VAL A 485 16.82 -24.99 -34.44
CA VAL A 485 16.14 -25.17 -33.14
C VAL A 485 14.63 -25.25 -33.29
N THR A 486 14.02 -26.26 -32.65
CA THR A 486 12.56 -26.34 -32.39
C THR A 486 12.28 -26.25 -30.88
N ALA A 487 11.11 -25.71 -30.50
CA ALA A 487 10.74 -25.58 -29.09
C ALA A 487 10.66 -26.93 -28.36
N SER A 488 10.24 -27.99 -29.06
CA SER A 488 10.21 -29.37 -28.52
C SER A 488 11.59 -30.02 -28.38
N ALA A 489 12.61 -29.57 -29.12
CA ALA A 489 14.00 -29.97 -28.87
C ALA A 489 14.56 -29.27 -27.62
N ALA A 490 14.35 -27.95 -27.50
CA ALA A 490 14.76 -27.18 -26.32
C ALA A 490 14.11 -27.72 -25.03
N LEU A 491 12.80 -27.99 -25.05
CA LEU A 491 12.08 -28.52 -23.88
C LEU A 491 12.55 -29.92 -23.49
N ARG A 492 12.79 -30.83 -24.45
CA ARG A 492 13.33 -32.17 -24.16
C ARG A 492 14.73 -32.11 -23.52
N HIS A 493 15.58 -31.18 -23.95
CA HIS A 493 16.88 -30.96 -23.31
C HIS A 493 16.74 -30.45 -21.88
N VAL A 494 15.86 -29.47 -21.61
CA VAL A 494 15.58 -29.00 -20.24
C VAL A 494 15.07 -30.14 -19.34
N VAL A 495 14.24 -31.03 -19.86
CA VAL A 495 13.77 -32.23 -19.13
C VAL A 495 14.92 -33.21 -18.84
N SER A 496 15.88 -33.41 -19.75
CA SER A 496 17.03 -34.28 -19.48
C SER A 496 18.00 -33.72 -18.43
N ILE A 497 18.14 -32.40 -18.33
CA ILE A 497 18.97 -31.72 -17.30
C ILE A 497 18.19 -31.28 -16.05
N ARG A 498 16.95 -31.76 -15.85
CA ARG A 498 16.06 -31.30 -14.77
C ARG A 498 16.65 -31.41 -13.35
N TRP A 499 17.41 -32.46 -13.06
CA TRP A 499 18.04 -32.65 -11.74
C TRP A 499 19.22 -31.69 -11.50
N PRO A 500 20.18 -31.52 -12.43
CA PRO A 500 21.16 -30.43 -12.39
C PRO A 500 20.52 -29.03 -12.19
N LEU A 501 19.45 -28.71 -12.93
CA LEU A 501 18.75 -27.43 -12.80
C LEU A 501 18.07 -27.26 -11.43
N ALA A 502 17.33 -28.27 -10.97
CA ALA A 502 16.68 -28.25 -9.66
C ALA A 502 17.70 -28.04 -8.53
N ARG A 503 18.85 -28.75 -8.57
CA ARG A 503 19.92 -28.57 -7.59
C ARG A 503 20.49 -27.14 -7.59
N VAL A 504 20.64 -26.52 -8.77
CA VAL A 504 21.06 -25.11 -8.87
C VAL A 504 19.99 -24.18 -8.29
N ALA A 505 18.72 -24.35 -8.66
CA ALA A 505 17.61 -23.53 -8.18
C ALA A 505 17.45 -23.60 -6.65
N THR A 506 17.35 -24.81 -6.09
CA THR A 506 17.25 -25.02 -4.63
C THR A 506 18.46 -24.44 -3.90
N GLN A 507 19.69 -24.67 -4.37
CA GLN A 507 20.88 -24.10 -3.73
C GLN A 507 20.95 -22.56 -3.85
N TYR A 508 20.43 -21.99 -4.93
CA TYR A 508 20.39 -20.54 -5.13
C TYR A 508 19.35 -19.89 -4.20
N VAL A 509 18.13 -20.42 -4.16
CA VAL A 509 17.04 -19.94 -3.29
C VAL A 509 17.41 -20.11 -1.81
N VAL A 510 17.75 -21.31 -1.34
CA VAL A 510 18.02 -21.57 0.09
C VAL A 510 19.15 -20.68 0.63
N ILE A 511 20.23 -20.47 -0.14
CA ILE A 511 21.33 -19.60 0.29
C ILE A 511 20.91 -18.13 0.29
N LEU A 512 20.07 -17.67 -0.65
CA LEU A 512 19.55 -16.30 -0.59
C LEU A 512 18.59 -16.11 0.58
N SER A 513 17.61 -17.01 0.77
CA SER A 513 16.67 -16.95 1.88
C SER A 513 17.38 -16.87 3.24
N VAL A 514 18.41 -17.69 3.46
CA VAL A 514 19.24 -17.65 4.69
C VAL A 514 20.00 -16.32 4.81
N LEU A 515 20.55 -15.78 3.71
CA LEU A 515 21.25 -14.49 3.72
C LEU A 515 20.32 -13.26 3.82
N THR A 516 19.01 -13.43 3.65
CA THR A 516 18.00 -12.37 3.85
C THR A 516 17.28 -12.43 5.19
N ILE A 517 17.55 -13.41 6.06
CA ILE A 517 16.98 -13.47 7.44
C ILE A 517 17.37 -12.22 8.25
N PHE A 518 18.59 -11.72 8.05
CA PHE A 518 19.09 -10.54 8.76
C PHE A 518 19.37 -9.40 7.77
N VAL A 519 18.93 -8.18 8.10
CA VAL A 519 19.17 -6.97 7.30
C VAL A 519 20.67 -6.76 7.05
N ALA A 520 21.51 -7.03 8.05
CA ALA A 520 22.97 -6.93 7.97
C ALA A 520 23.62 -7.89 6.94
N THR A 521 22.95 -8.99 6.55
CA THR A 521 23.48 -9.94 5.55
C THR A 521 22.95 -9.70 4.13
N ILE A 522 22.03 -8.75 3.92
CA ILE A 522 21.54 -8.36 2.57
C ILE A 522 22.68 -7.99 1.60
N PRO A 523 23.74 -7.24 1.98
CA PRO A 523 24.87 -6.97 1.08
C PRO A 523 25.60 -8.25 0.62
N LEU A 524 25.65 -9.28 1.47
CA LEU A 524 26.21 -10.58 1.12
C LEU A 524 25.26 -11.40 0.23
N ALA A 525 23.95 -11.29 0.43
CA ALA A 525 22.93 -11.84 -0.48
C ALA A 525 23.08 -11.24 -1.90
N ILE A 526 23.19 -9.91 -2.01
CA ILE A 526 23.39 -9.19 -3.28
C ILE A 526 24.71 -9.61 -3.94
N TYR A 527 25.81 -9.68 -3.19
CA TYR A 527 27.09 -10.16 -3.72
C TYR A 527 26.99 -11.61 -4.21
N TYR A 528 26.33 -12.49 -3.46
CA TYR A 528 26.11 -13.89 -3.82
C TYR A 528 25.31 -14.00 -5.13
N ALA A 529 24.14 -13.36 -5.20
CA ALA A 529 23.25 -13.33 -6.37
C ALA A 529 24.01 -12.91 -7.63
N VAL A 530 24.63 -11.73 -7.64
CA VAL A 530 25.39 -11.22 -8.79
C VAL A 530 26.55 -12.14 -9.15
N SER A 531 27.22 -12.77 -8.18
CA SER A 531 28.30 -13.74 -8.47
C SER A 531 27.80 -15.04 -9.13
N ARG A 532 26.54 -15.40 -8.93
CA ARG A 532 25.90 -16.64 -9.42
C ARG A 532 24.82 -16.41 -10.49
N ALA A 533 24.68 -15.19 -10.99
CA ALA A 533 23.69 -14.81 -12.00
C ALA A 533 23.77 -15.61 -13.32
N PHE A 534 24.93 -16.23 -13.61
CA PHE A 534 25.17 -16.96 -14.86
C PHE A 534 25.31 -18.47 -14.69
N VAL A 535 24.85 -19.05 -13.57
CA VAL A 535 25.05 -20.48 -13.30
C VAL A 535 24.23 -21.37 -14.23
N VAL A 536 23.00 -20.98 -14.60
CA VAL A 536 22.18 -21.73 -15.57
C VAL A 536 22.81 -21.67 -16.96
N GLN A 537 23.28 -20.50 -17.38
CA GLN A 537 23.94 -20.29 -18.66
C GLN A 537 25.23 -21.12 -18.79
N ALA A 538 26.07 -21.10 -17.74
CA ALA A 538 27.29 -21.89 -17.69
C ALA A 538 27.01 -23.41 -17.71
N LEU A 539 25.99 -23.86 -16.98
CA LEU A 539 25.58 -25.27 -16.96
C LEU A 539 25.15 -25.76 -18.36
N VAL A 540 24.36 -24.96 -19.08
CA VAL A 540 23.79 -25.35 -20.39
C VAL A 540 24.74 -25.18 -21.56
N ALA A 541 25.55 -24.12 -21.58
CA ALA A 541 26.39 -23.77 -22.75
C ALA A 541 27.87 -24.18 -22.63
N GLU A 542 28.27 -24.77 -21.50
CA GLU A 542 29.57 -25.44 -21.35
C GLU A 542 29.40 -26.94 -20.98
N ASP A 543 28.16 -27.44 -20.88
CA ASP A 543 27.75 -28.80 -20.47
C ASP A 543 28.46 -29.31 -19.19
N ILE A 544 28.59 -28.42 -18.19
CA ILE A 544 29.35 -28.68 -16.97
C ILE A 544 28.46 -29.00 -15.76
N PRO A 545 28.88 -29.91 -14.86
CA PRO A 545 28.16 -30.22 -13.63
C PRO A 545 27.85 -28.99 -12.78
N SER A 546 26.71 -29.00 -12.09
CA SER A 546 26.18 -27.87 -11.30
C SER A 546 27.19 -27.25 -10.32
N GLY A 547 27.97 -28.06 -9.60
CA GLY A 547 29.05 -27.59 -8.72
C GLY A 547 30.19 -26.85 -9.44
N THR A 548 30.45 -27.20 -10.70
CA THR A 548 31.42 -26.55 -11.58
C THR A 548 30.82 -25.28 -12.19
N ALA A 549 29.57 -25.31 -12.66
CA ALA A 549 28.84 -24.12 -13.13
C ALA A 549 28.76 -23.02 -12.06
N LEU A 550 28.48 -23.42 -10.81
CA LEU A 550 28.52 -22.57 -9.62
C LEU A 550 29.88 -21.88 -9.41
N ARG A 551 31.00 -22.57 -9.68
CA ARG A 551 32.36 -22.02 -9.62
C ARG A 551 32.68 -21.17 -10.86
N ARG A 552 32.18 -21.55 -12.04
CA ARG A 552 32.38 -20.85 -13.33
C ARG A 552 31.75 -19.47 -13.34
N SER A 553 30.47 -19.33 -12.95
CA SER A 553 29.82 -18.01 -12.81
C SER A 553 30.63 -17.08 -11.89
N ARG A 554 31.06 -17.57 -10.70
CA ARG A 554 31.87 -16.76 -9.79
C ARG A 554 33.20 -16.33 -10.41
N ARG A 555 33.83 -17.17 -11.26
CA ARG A 555 35.06 -16.82 -12.01
C ARG A 555 34.82 -15.79 -13.11
N LEU A 556 33.66 -15.79 -13.78
CA LEU A 556 33.30 -14.81 -14.82
C LEU A 556 33.00 -13.42 -14.25
N VAL A 557 32.51 -13.35 -13.01
CA VAL A 557 32.15 -12.09 -12.33
C VAL A 557 33.29 -11.52 -11.46
N ARG A 558 34.23 -12.36 -10.97
CA ARG A 558 35.35 -11.93 -10.11
C ARG A 558 36.21 -10.87 -10.81
N GLY A 559 36.51 -9.79 -10.07
CA GLY A 559 37.32 -8.67 -10.56
C GLY A 559 36.57 -7.69 -11.48
N ARG A 560 35.31 -7.97 -11.83
CA ARG A 560 34.47 -7.11 -12.69
C ARG A 560 33.05 -6.93 -12.17
N TRP A 561 32.86 -7.12 -10.86
CA TRP A 561 31.54 -7.26 -10.23
C TRP A 561 30.56 -6.15 -10.63
N TRP A 562 30.94 -4.88 -10.52
CA TRP A 562 30.11 -3.72 -10.94
C TRP A 562 29.70 -3.73 -12.41
N ARG A 563 30.59 -4.17 -13.32
CA ARG A 563 30.27 -4.27 -14.75
C ARG A 563 29.24 -5.37 -15.04
N THR A 564 29.03 -6.32 -14.13
CA THR A 564 27.92 -7.30 -14.19
C THR A 564 26.72 -6.80 -13.40
N ALA A 565 26.91 -6.30 -12.18
CA ALA A 565 25.86 -5.86 -11.27
C ALA A 565 24.94 -4.81 -11.90
N ALA A 566 25.47 -3.74 -12.48
CA ALA A 566 24.65 -2.67 -13.02
C ALA A 566 23.82 -3.10 -14.25
N PRO A 567 24.38 -3.73 -15.32
CA PRO A 567 23.56 -4.31 -16.38
C PRO A 567 22.54 -5.34 -15.91
N LEU A 568 22.89 -6.21 -14.96
CA LEU A 568 21.98 -7.23 -14.45
C LEU A 568 20.82 -6.58 -13.67
N ALA A 569 21.10 -5.62 -12.80
CA ALA A 569 20.10 -4.89 -12.03
C ALA A 569 19.16 -4.08 -12.94
N ILE A 570 19.67 -3.46 -14.00
CA ILE A 570 18.85 -2.77 -15.01
C ILE A 570 17.96 -3.79 -15.75
N VAL A 571 18.53 -4.87 -16.31
CA VAL A 571 17.77 -5.83 -17.12
C VAL A 571 16.72 -6.59 -16.31
N VAL A 572 17.09 -7.08 -15.11
CA VAL A 572 16.18 -7.84 -14.25
C VAL A 572 15.20 -6.91 -13.53
N GLY A 573 15.64 -5.71 -13.12
CA GLY A 573 14.79 -4.70 -12.50
C GLY A 573 13.71 -4.19 -13.45
N LEU A 574 14.04 -3.91 -14.72
CA LEU A 574 13.04 -3.57 -15.74
C LEU A 574 12.05 -4.72 -15.98
N GLY A 575 12.53 -5.97 -15.99
CA GLY A 575 11.66 -7.16 -16.12
C GLY A 575 10.68 -7.32 -14.94
N LEU A 576 11.15 -7.10 -13.71
CA LEU A 576 10.35 -7.15 -12.49
C LEU A 576 9.35 -5.98 -12.40
N ALA A 577 9.78 -4.76 -12.76
CA ALA A 577 8.99 -3.54 -12.61
C ALA A 577 7.97 -3.31 -13.74
N ALA A 578 8.11 -3.97 -14.90
CA ALA A 578 7.22 -3.78 -16.05
C ALA A 578 5.74 -4.04 -15.74
N GLY A 579 5.44 -5.06 -14.94
CA GLY A 579 4.09 -5.33 -14.43
C GLY A 579 3.61 -4.21 -13.49
N PRO A 580 4.25 -4.04 -12.32
CA PRO A 580 3.92 -3.00 -11.34
C PRO A 580 3.76 -1.59 -11.89
N ILE A 581 4.65 -1.12 -12.76
CA ILE A 581 4.58 0.24 -13.34
C ILE A 581 3.33 0.36 -14.22
N ALA A 582 3.06 -0.62 -15.08
CA ALA A 582 1.86 -0.63 -15.91
C ALA A 582 0.58 -0.74 -15.06
N GLY A 583 0.61 -1.54 -13.99
CA GLY A 583 -0.48 -1.68 -13.03
C GLY A 583 -0.78 -0.39 -12.26
N ILE A 584 0.24 0.31 -11.76
CA ILE A 584 0.10 1.63 -11.13
C ILE A 584 -0.52 2.65 -12.10
N VAL A 585 -0.07 2.67 -13.36
CA VAL A 585 -0.68 3.52 -14.40
C VAL A 585 -2.15 3.14 -14.64
N MET A 586 -2.49 1.86 -14.70
CA MET A 586 -3.89 1.41 -14.84
C MET A 586 -4.75 1.73 -13.61
N LEU A 587 -4.22 1.62 -12.39
CA LEU A 587 -4.92 1.96 -11.13
C LEU A 587 -5.31 3.45 -11.07
N LEU A 588 -4.45 4.32 -11.59
CA LEU A 588 -4.61 5.78 -11.60
C LEU A 588 -5.36 6.32 -12.83
N ALA A 589 -5.39 5.58 -13.95
CA ALA A 589 -6.00 6.03 -15.20
C ALA A 589 -7.30 5.28 -15.58
N THR A 590 -7.73 4.28 -14.82
CA THR A 590 -8.93 3.49 -15.13
C THR A 590 -9.69 3.03 -13.87
N ASP A 591 -11.02 2.96 -13.98
CA ASP A 591 -11.90 2.39 -12.95
C ASP A 591 -11.91 0.85 -12.94
N TRP A 592 -10.91 0.20 -13.54
CA TRP A 592 -10.81 -1.26 -13.56
C TRP A 592 -10.65 -1.81 -12.14
N SER A 593 -11.16 -3.03 -11.93
CA SER A 593 -11.02 -3.70 -10.63
C SER A 593 -9.56 -4.09 -10.36
N PRO A 594 -9.09 -4.02 -9.10
CA PRO A 594 -7.70 -4.36 -8.79
C PRO A 594 -7.29 -5.77 -9.21
N THR A 595 -8.23 -6.74 -9.18
CA THR A 595 -7.98 -8.10 -9.69
C THR A 595 -7.68 -8.09 -11.19
N LEU A 596 -8.44 -7.35 -12.00
CA LEU A 596 -8.18 -7.27 -13.45
C LEU A 596 -6.82 -6.61 -13.72
N ILE A 597 -6.50 -5.52 -13.02
CA ILE A 597 -5.23 -4.81 -13.17
C ILE A 597 -4.05 -5.70 -12.77
N ASN A 598 -4.12 -6.40 -11.63
CA ASN A 598 -3.09 -7.33 -11.19
C ASN A 598 -2.93 -8.51 -12.20
N VAL A 599 -4.02 -9.03 -12.78
CA VAL A 599 -3.96 -10.05 -13.85
C VAL A 599 -3.25 -9.53 -15.11
N VAL A 600 -3.63 -8.36 -15.63
CA VAL A 600 -2.98 -7.77 -16.82
C VAL A 600 -1.50 -7.47 -16.55
N SER A 601 -1.17 -6.98 -15.36
CA SER A 601 0.20 -6.69 -14.93
C SER A 601 1.04 -7.98 -14.83
N SER A 602 0.43 -9.09 -14.40
CA SER A 602 1.07 -10.41 -14.37
C SER A 602 1.25 -11.02 -15.76
N MET A 603 0.35 -10.72 -16.72
CA MET A 603 0.55 -11.06 -18.13
C MET A 603 1.72 -10.27 -18.75
N LEU A 604 1.85 -8.98 -18.41
CA LEU A 604 2.99 -8.15 -18.82
C LEU A 604 4.30 -8.68 -18.22
N PHE A 605 4.31 -9.06 -16.93
CA PHE A 605 5.43 -9.72 -16.28
C PHE A 605 5.81 -11.07 -16.94
N ALA A 606 4.81 -11.89 -17.29
CA ALA A 606 4.99 -13.16 -17.98
C ALA A 606 5.59 -13.00 -19.40
N ILE A 607 5.48 -11.81 -20.01
CA ILE A 607 6.14 -11.45 -21.29
C ILE A 607 7.52 -10.82 -21.04
N ALA A 608 7.67 -10.00 -19.99
CA ALA A 608 8.90 -9.28 -19.67
C ALA A 608 10.02 -10.19 -19.10
N MET A 609 9.70 -11.19 -18.29
CA MET A 609 10.72 -12.09 -17.71
C MET A 609 11.40 -13.01 -18.74
N PRO A 610 10.70 -13.57 -19.75
CA PRO A 610 11.36 -14.23 -20.88
C PRO A 610 12.29 -13.31 -21.69
N LEU A 611 11.95 -12.03 -21.83
CA LEU A 611 12.83 -11.03 -22.45
C LEU A 611 14.09 -10.79 -21.59
N ALA A 612 13.93 -10.59 -20.29
CA ALA A 612 15.03 -10.43 -19.35
C ALA A 612 15.94 -11.67 -19.33
N ALA A 613 15.38 -12.88 -19.37
CA ALA A 613 16.13 -14.14 -19.45
C ALA A 613 17.04 -14.21 -20.70
N ALA A 614 16.54 -13.77 -21.87
CA ALA A 614 17.35 -13.68 -23.08
C ALA A 614 18.45 -12.62 -22.99
N ALA A 615 18.15 -11.43 -22.45
CA ALA A 615 19.13 -10.38 -22.25
C ALA A 615 20.24 -10.80 -21.25
N VAL A 616 19.92 -11.54 -20.18
CA VAL A 616 20.91 -12.11 -19.26
C VAL A 616 21.79 -13.15 -19.95
N SER A 617 21.25 -13.97 -20.85
CA SER A 617 22.04 -14.91 -21.65
C SER A 617 22.98 -14.22 -22.66
N TYR A 618 22.58 -13.08 -23.24
CA TYR A 618 23.51 -12.23 -24.00
C TYR A 618 24.62 -11.61 -23.12
N LEU A 619 24.28 -11.16 -21.91
CA LEU A 619 25.27 -10.66 -20.94
C LEU A 619 26.27 -11.75 -20.49
N TYR A 620 25.84 -13.02 -20.43
CA TYR A 620 26.75 -14.14 -20.18
C TYR A 620 27.80 -14.29 -21.30
N PHE A 621 27.39 -14.30 -22.57
CA PHE A 621 28.32 -14.44 -23.69
C PHE A 621 29.40 -13.34 -23.67
N ASP A 622 29.01 -12.08 -23.45
CA ASP A 622 29.95 -10.95 -23.28
C ASP A 622 31.00 -11.20 -22.17
N ARG A 623 30.61 -11.82 -21.05
CA ARG A 623 31.55 -12.20 -19.98
C ARG A 623 32.46 -13.37 -20.34
N THR A 624 31.99 -14.33 -21.14
CA THR A 624 32.84 -15.48 -21.55
C THR A 624 33.95 -15.07 -22.51
N MET A 625 33.70 -14.12 -23.43
CA MET A 625 34.65 -13.76 -24.49
C MET A 625 35.87 -12.94 -24.01
N THR A 626 35.80 -12.25 -22.87
CA THR A 626 36.88 -11.35 -22.41
C THR A 626 38.01 -12.06 -21.63
N ARG A 627 38.49 -13.18 -22.19
CA ARG A 627 39.71 -13.91 -21.83
C ARG A 627 40.25 -14.49 -23.15
N SER A 628 41.42 -14.08 -23.63
CA SER A 628 42.71 -14.22 -22.94
C SER A 628 43.49 -12.94 -22.67
N PRO A 629 43.88 -12.69 -21.40
CA PRO A 629 45.19 -12.15 -21.06
C PRO A 629 46.15 -13.34 -20.84
N GLY A 630 47.05 -13.61 -21.79
CA GLY A 630 47.98 -14.75 -21.68
C GLY A 630 48.41 -15.44 -22.98
N SER A 631 48.15 -14.86 -24.14
CA SER A 631 48.78 -15.24 -25.41
C SER A 631 49.38 -13.97 -26.01
N GLY A 632 50.70 -13.83 -25.91
CA GLY A 632 51.43 -12.85 -26.73
C GLY A 632 51.49 -13.31 -28.19
N ASP A 633 51.93 -12.44 -29.08
CA ASP A 633 51.90 -12.66 -30.52
C ASP A 633 52.68 -13.92 -30.92
N LEU A 634 51.96 -14.88 -31.52
CA LEU A 634 52.50 -15.98 -32.31
C LEU A 634 51.69 -16.02 -33.62
N PRO A 635 52.33 -16.02 -34.81
CA PRO A 635 51.63 -16.05 -36.08
C PRO A 635 50.77 -17.31 -36.28
N ASP A 636 49.78 -17.22 -37.17
CA ASP A 636 48.85 -18.31 -37.47
C ASP A 636 49.54 -19.64 -37.82
N ALA A 637 49.29 -20.66 -37.00
CA ALA A 637 49.54 -22.05 -37.35
C ALA A 637 48.32 -22.62 -38.13
N PRO A 638 48.50 -23.41 -39.22
CA PRO A 638 47.38 -23.78 -40.08
C PRO A 638 46.32 -24.66 -39.40
N ARG A 639 45.05 -24.43 -39.74
CA ARG A 639 43.92 -25.26 -39.29
C ARG A 639 43.88 -26.60 -40.03
N THR A 640 44.55 -27.62 -39.48
CA THR A 640 44.44 -29.00 -39.98
C THR A 640 43.19 -29.70 -39.42
N TYR A 641 42.08 -29.63 -40.16
CA TYR A 641 41.02 -30.65 -40.09
C TYR A 641 40.95 -31.35 -41.45
N ALA A 642 41.21 -32.65 -41.46
CA ALA A 642 41.23 -33.44 -42.68
C ALA A 642 39.81 -33.67 -43.19
N HIS A 643 39.53 -33.23 -44.42
CA HIS A 643 38.33 -33.63 -45.16
C HIS A 643 38.73 -34.75 -46.12
N ASN A 644 38.40 -35.99 -45.78
CA ASN A 644 38.39 -37.07 -46.77
C ASN A 644 37.10 -36.98 -47.57
N GLY A 645 37.17 -37.19 -48.89
CA GLY A 645 36.00 -37.15 -49.79
C GLY A 645 36.33 -36.50 -51.12
N GLU A 646 36.80 -37.34 -52.05
CA GLU A 646 36.53 -37.32 -53.50
C GLU A 646 36.31 -35.98 -54.22
N GLU A 647 37.25 -35.58 -55.10
CA GLU A 647 36.93 -35.27 -56.52
C GLU A 647 38.20 -35.09 -57.39
N GLY A 648 38.02 -35.27 -58.71
CA GLY A 648 38.80 -34.65 -59.80
C GLY A 648 40.34 -34.68 -59.79
N LEU A 649 40.94 -35.71 -60.41
CA LEU A 649 42.29 -35.59 -61.00
C LEU A 649 42.16 -35.14 -62.46
N GLU A 650 42.47 -33.87 -62.74
CA GLU A 650 42.67 -33.35 -64.09
C GLU A 650 44.17 -33.04 -64.32
N HIS A 651 44.64 -33.19 -65.57
CA HIS A 651 46.06 -33.19 -65.89
C HIS A 651 46.68 -31.78 -65.88
N ASP A 652 47.94 -31.71 -65.44
CA ASP A 652 48.91 -30.83 -66.07
C ASP A 652 50.30 -31.50 -66.11
N LEU A 653 51.06 -31.29 -67.20
CA LEU A 653 52.34 -31.97 -67.47
C LEU A 653 53.47 -30.95 -67.66
N PRO A 654 54.59 -31.04 -66.91
CA PRO A 654 55.72 -30.14 -67.11
C PRO A 654 56.53 -30.50 -68.37
N PRO A 655 57.13 -29.51 -69.06
CA PRO A 655 57.86 -29.74 -70.30
C PRO A 655 59.22 -30.41 -70.08
N ALA A 656 59.53 -31.45 -70.87
CA ALA A 656 60.79 -32.17 -70.81
C ALA A 656 61.90 -31.53 -71.66
N ARG A 657 63.14 -31.51 -71.14
CA ARG A 657 64.39 -31.32 -71.91
C ARG A 657 65.61 -31.97 -71.25
N SER A 658 66.02 -33.12 -71.75
CA SER A 658 67.43 -33.43 -72.07
C SER A 658 67.51 -34.77 -72.82
N GLU A 659 68.38 -34.86 -73.81
CA GLU A 659 68.58 -36.05 -74.64
C GLU A 659 69.64 -36.98 -74.01
N SER A 660 69.35 -38.28 -73.87
CA SER A 660 70.27 -39.41 -74.15
C SER A 660 69.51 -40.75 -74.16
#